data_AF-A0A0L7QXG8-F1
#
_entry.id   AF-A0A0L7QXG8-F1
#
_cell.length_a   1.000
_cell.length_b   1.000
_cell.length_c   1.000
_cell.angle_alpha   90.00
_cell.angle_beta   90.00
_cell.angle_gamma   90.00
#
_symmetry.space_group_name_H-M   'P 1'
#
loop_
_entity.id
_entity.type
_entity.pdbx_description
1 polymer ?
#
loop_
_entity_poly.entity_id
_entity_poly.type
_entity_poly.pdbx_seq_one_letter_code
_entity_poly.pdbx_strand_id
1 'polypeptide(L)'
;MVLRKSIEFLGPIFIKFGQWASTRKDLFPEDICRTLSQLQRTASPHSWIYTKELLKCVYGLNWRDVFVKFEHEVPLGSGCCAQVYKAWVDLNARLEITREPRVSTFVQIVEYLRLGSLVDLIEGTLNGGKVDEIEENKDESSNGQRLQPVAVKVLHPGIKGQLRRDLSIMRGICKCVTYMMPQLQWLSLTDCIDEFSHIMENQVDLNLEEANLIQFSKNFSGKEDVIFPRPYTNFTQREILVESYHEGTPISDYLDRDNDRDNDRDSKFQGTLAKIGIKTILKMVFKDNFIHCDLHPGNILVQRNCEPAAGRITGWLWKFLDRNYLPNNPRLVILDCGLVVSLNDRCRQNLRDVFRSVLMGDGELAAEYILEHSSHESLDPDGFKSAMRDIVNSHLGSRVNVNVSTVVAELFSAMVRYRVKQDGSFSSVILSMVVIEGLGRSLDPSIDIFTEVVPFIFTSNRNIAWFEVIAATLLTILIFATSYRPAWWFWIGASQRSNAPAEGKQQDRKFRTVSDVPGPYPLPILGTRWIFSRIGSYKLTGVHDAYKDLNQRYGPLCKEEALWNFPVISVFSRRDIEAVLRRSSRYPLRPPQEVISHYRRTRRDRYTNLGLVNEQGQTWHDLRTALTSELTGASTVLGFFPALNVVADSFVELIRRRRTGCKVAGFEELAYKMGLESTCTLILGRHLGFLKPDSSSQIATRLAEAVRVHFTASRDVFYGLPLWKLLPTSAYKQLIESEDAIYNIISGIVETTIWEKRDDAKDESVEAVFQSILKQKSLDIRDKKAAIVDFIAAGIHTLGNTLVFLFDLIGRNPRVQEKLYEEAYSLAPAGCDLTTDDLKQAKYLRACITESFRMIPTTTCIARILDEPIELTGYHLTTGTVVLLHTWIAGLNEENFKNAGEYFPERWLTPVGAHSPLLVAPFGAGRRICPGKRFVELALQLILAKIVREFEIVVDEELALQFEFILAPKSPVYLGFRDRPQKT
;
A
#
# COMPACT_ATOMS: atom_id res chain seq x y z
N MET A 1 -41.67 9.21 17.14
CA MET A 1 -42.41 10.49 17.28
C MET A 1 -42.13 11.19 18.61
N VAL A 2 -42.26 10.53 19.77
CA VAL A 2 -42.03 11.13 21.10
C VAL A 2 -40.63 11.73 21.24
N LEU A 3 -39.58 10.94 20.97
CA LEU A 3 -38.17 11.40 21.07
C LEU A 3 -37.90 12.71 20.29
N ARG A 4 -38.32 12.75 19.02
CA ARG A 4 -38.16 13.94 18.16
C ARG A 4 -38.87 15.16 18.75
N LYS A 5 -40.13 15.01 19.16
CA LYS A 5 -40.91 16.12 19.73
C LYS A 5 -40.34 16.60 21.06
N SER A 6 -39.80 15.69 21.88
CA SER A 6 -39.10 16.04 23.11
C SER A 6 -37.83 16.86 22.83
N ILE A 7 -37.02 16.48 21.83
CA ILE A 7 -35.82 17.22 21.46
C ILE A 7 -36.16 18.59 20.86
N GLU A 8 -37.19 18.68 19.99
CA GLU A 8 -37.69 19.95 19.47
C GLU A 8 -38.22 20.86 20.59
N PHE A 9 -38.80 20.29 21.65
CA PHE A 9 -39.29 21.04 22.80
C PHE A 9 -38.16 21.54 23.71
N LEU A 10 -37.08 20.77 23.85
CA LEU A 10 -35.94 21.13 24.70
C LEU A 10 -35.17 22.34 24.20
N GLY A 11 -35.23 22.64 22.89
CA GLY A 11 -34.70 23.89 22.32
C GLY A 11 -33.67 23.69 21.21
N PRO A 12 -33.23 24.80 20.58
CA PRO A 12 -32.33 24.79 19.42
C PRO A 12 -31.00 24.04 19.63
N ILE A 13 -30.44 24.06 20.84
CA ILE A 13 -29.18 23.35 21.09
C ILE A 13 -29.38 21.84 21.08
N PHE A 14 -30.49 21.37 21.64
CA PHE A 14 -30.84 19.95 21.64
C PHE A 14 -31.21 19.47 20.24
N ILE A 15 -31.83 20.32 19.41
CA ILE A 15 -32.03 20.05 17.98
C ILE A 15 -30.68 19.86 17.28
N LYS A 16 -29.69 20.73 17.52
CA LYS A 16 -28.33 20.59 17.00
C LYS A 16 -27.66 19.30 17.45
N PHE A 17 -27.79 18.93 18.72
CA PHE A 17 -27.32 17.65 19.23
C PHE A 17 -27.99 16.46 18.53
N GLY A 18 -29.31 16.52 18.30
CA GLY A 18 -30.05 15.50 17.56
C GLY A 18 -29.60 15.37 16.10
N GLN A 19 -29.32 16.50 15.43
CA GLN A 19 -28.75 16.52 14.08
C GLN A 19 -27.40 15.80 14.04
N TRP A 20 -26.51 16.07 15.00
CA TRP A 20 -25.23 15.36 15.12
C TRP A 20 -25.40 13.86 15.43
N ALA A 21 -26.24 13.52 16.41
CA ALA A 21 -26.48 12.14 16.81
C ALA A 21 -27.04 11.30 15.64
N SER A 22 -27.84 11.91 14.77
CA SER A 22 -28.43 11.24 13.61
C SER A 22 -27.43 10.76 12.56
N THR A 23 -26.21 11.30 12.54
CA THR A 23 -25.16 10.87 11.60
C THR A 23 -24.29 9.73 12.16
N ARG A 24 -24.57 9.26 13.38
CA ARG A 24 -23.74 8.30 14.12
C ARG A 24 -24.42 6.95 14.30
N LYS A 25 -24.64 6.25 13.17
CA LYS A 25 -25.16 4.86 13.14
C LYS A 25 -24.27 3.86 13.90
N ASP A 26 -23.02 4.23 14.18
CA ASP A 26 -22.05 3.45 14.96
C ASP A 26 -22.20 3.62 16.49
N LEU A 27 -22.81 4.72 16.95
CA LEU A 27 -23.05 4.98 18.38
C LEU A 27 -24.51 4.83 18.80
N PHE A 28 -25.43 5.17 17.89
CA PHE A 28 -26.87 5.15 18.18
C PHE A 28 -27.58 4.15 17.27
N PRO A 29 -28.59 3.43 17.82
CA PRO A 29 -29.47 2.57 17.04
C PRO A 29 -30.02 3.25 15.78
N GLU A 30 -30.15 2.49 14.70
CA GLU A 30 -30.52 3.02 13.39
C GLU A 30 -31.92 3.67 13.37
N ASP A 31 -32.85 3.16 14.17
CA ASP A 31 -34.19 3.72 14.36
C ASP A 31 -34.15 5.09 15.06
N ILE A 32 -33.23 5.28 16.01
CA ILE A 32 -32.97 6.58 16.63
C ILE A 32 -32.35 7.53 15.60
N CYS A 33 -31.31 7.10 14.89
CA CYS A 33 -30.66 7.92 13.86
C CYS A 33 -31.64 8.38 12.77
N ARG A 34 -32.48 7.46 12.26
CA ARG A 34 -33.53 7.76 11.27
C ARG A 34 -34.59 8.72 11.80
N THR A 35 -34.93 8.62 13.09
CA THR A 35 -35.89 9.54 13.72
C THR A 35 -35.29 10.94 13.88
N LEU A 36 -34.02 11.02 14.28
CA LEU A 36 -33.33 12.29 14.52
C LEU A 36 -32.86 12.98 13.24
N SER A 37 -32.62 12.25 12.13
CA SER A 37 -32.20 12.84 10.85
C SER A 37 -33.24 13.79 10.28
N GLN A 38 -34.52 13.58 10.63
CA GLN A 38 -35.62 14.50 10.28
C GLN A 38 -35.40 15.91 10.84
N LEU A 39 -34.68 16.07 11.95
CA LEU A 39 -34.34 17.36 12.55
C LEU A 39 -33.37 18.18 11.69
N GLN A 40 -32.68 17.57 10.71
CA GLN A 40 -31.76 18.27 9.82
C GLN A 40 -32.50 19.20 8.83
N ARG A 41 -33.79 18.97 8.57
CA ARG A 41 -34.58 19.75 7.59
C ARG A 41 -35.99 20.13 8.05
N THR A 42 -36.57 19.40 8.99
CA THR A 42 -37.99 19.53 9.37
C THR A 42 -38.17 19.93 10.82
N ALA A 43 -37.28 20.77 11.36
CA ALA A 43 -37.52 21.38 12.67
C ALA A 43 -38.84 22.18 12.65
N SER A 44 -39.46 22.37 13.81
CA SER A 44 -40.73 23.10 13.90
C SER A 44 -40.60 24.50 13.26
N PRO A 45 -41.33 24.83 12.18
CA PRO A 45 -41.25 26.14 11.53
C PRO A 45 -42.04 27.20 12.30
N HIS A 46 -41.68 28.47 12.11
CA HIS A 46 -42.51 29.61 12.50
C HIS A 46 -43.51 29.96 11.39
N SER A 47 -44.56 30.70 11.72
CA SER A 47 -45.60 31.07 10.72
C SER A 47 -45.09 32.02 9.64
N TRP A 48 -45.68 31.93 8.45
CA TRP A 48 -45.42 32.89 7.37
C TRP A 48 -45.72 34.34 7.79
N ILE A 49 -46.70 34.55 8.68
CA ILE A 49 -47.02 35.87 9.25
C ILE A 49 -45.79 36.49 9.90
N TYR A 50 -45.07 35.73 10.74
CA TYR A 50 -43.84 36.22 11.35
C TYR A 50 -42.78 36.58 10.31
N THR A 51 -42.57 35.73 9.29
CA THR A 51 -41.63 36.02 8.20
C THR A 51 -41.99 37.32 7.48
N LYS A 52 -43.27 37.51 7.13
CA LYS A 52 -43.78 38.70 6.42
C LYS A 52 -43.59 39.96 7.26
N GLU A 53 -43.91 39.91 8.55
CA GLU A 53 -43.70 41.04 9.45
C GLU A 53 -42.23 41.37 9.65
N LEU A 54 -41.35 40.35 9.71
CA LEU A 54 -39.91 40.57 9.77
C LEU A 54 -39.35 41.18 8.47
N LEU A 55 -39.83 40.75 7.30
CA LEU A 55 -39.48 41.36 6.01
C LEU A 55 -39.90 42.84 5.93
N LYS A 56 -41.14 43.16 6.34
CA LYS A 56 -41.61 44.56 6.43
C LYS A 56 -40.79 45.40 7.39
N CYS A 57 -40.43 44.81 8.52
CA CYS A 57 -39.59 45.41 9.55
C CYS A 57 -38.21 45.78 8.99
N VAL A 58 -37.57 44.85 8.30
CA VAL A 58 -36.17 44.97 7.86
C VAL A 58 -36.04 45.81 6.58
N TYR A 59 -36.96 45.66 5.61
CA TYR A 59 -36.88 46.29 4.29
C TYR A 59 -37.95 47.36 4.04
N GLY A 60 -38.74 47.72 5.05
CA GLY A 60 -39.83 48.69 4.95
C GLY A 60 -41.13 48.12 4.37
N LEU A 61 -42.17 48.96 4.29
CA LEU A 61 -43.50 48.56 3.82
C LEU A 61 -43.51 48.04 2.36
N ASN A 62 -42.54 48.49 1.56
CA ASN A 62 -42.38 48.13 0.15
C ASN A 62 -41.37 46.99 -0.07
N TRP A 63 -41.17 46.09 0.90
CA TRP A 63 -40.23 44.96 0.78
C TRP A 63 -40.45 44.07 -0.46
N ARG A 64 -41.65 44.09 -1.06
CA ARG A 64 -41.97 43.39 -2.33
C ARG A 64 -41.28 43.99 -3.55
N ASP A 65 -40.79 45.22 -3.48
CA ASP A 65 -39.94 45.82 -4.54
C ASP A 65 -38.57 45.11 -4.61
N VAL A 66 -38.13 44.55 -3.48
CA VAL A 66 -36.89 43.76 -3.37
C VAL A 66 -37.19 42.29 -3.65
N PHE A 67 -38.15 41.70 -2.94
CA PHE A 67 -38.55 40.30 -3.10
C PHE A 67 -39.84 40.19 -3.92
N VAL A 68 -39.68 40.17 -5.24
CA VAL A 68 -40.75 40.23 -6.23
C VAL A 68 -41.69 39.02 -6.15
N LYS A 69 -41.14 37.84 -5.85
CA LYS A 69 -41.92 36.60 -5.73
C LYS A 69 -41.29 35.64 -4.73
N PHE A 70 -42.11 34.99 -3.91
CA PHE A 70 -41.76 33.78 -3.17
C PHE A 70 -42.38 32.57 -3.88
N GLU A 71 -41.68 31.43 -3.93
CA GLU A 71 -42.20 30.23 -4.58
C GLU A 71 -43.43 29.68 -3.84
N HIS A 72 -43.32 29.57 -2.51
CA HIS A 72 -44.36 29.11 -1.60
C HIS A 72 -44.25 29.83 -0.24
N GLU A 73 -45.37 29.94 0.48
CA GLU A 73 -45.40 30.45 1.87
C GLU A 73 -44.90 29.42 2.89
N VAL A 74 -44.78 28.16 2.48
CA VAL A 74 -44.16 27.09 3.27
C VAL A 74 -42.64 27.12 3.03
N PRO A 75 -41.80 27.11 4.08
CA PRO A 75 -40.35 27.12 3.91
C PRO A 75 -39.85 25.84 3.21
N LEU A 76 -38.80 25.99 2.40
CA LEU A 76 -38.08 24.88 1.76
C LEU A 76 -37.41 23.94 2.78
N GLY A 77 -37.02 24.49 3.92
CA GLY A 77 -36.40 23.78 5.02
C GLY A 77 -36.39 24.63 6.29
N SER A 78 -36.51 23.97 7.44
CA SER A 78 -36.47 24.60 8.76
C SER A 78 -35.40 23.93 9.60
N GLY A 79 -34.39 24.71 9.97
CA GLY A 79 -33.29 24.33 10.85
C GLY A 79 -33.52 24.75 12.30
N CYS A 80 -32.50 24.62 13.15
CA CYS A 80 -32.61 24.93 14.58
C CYS A 80 -32.77 26.43 14.87
N CYS A 81 -32.15 27.31 14.07
CA CYS A 81 -32.12 28.76 14.31
C CYS A 81 -32.87 29.57 13.27
N ALA A 82 -33.12 29.01 12.08
CA ALA A 82 -33.72 29.72 10.94
C ALA A 82 -34.49 28.77 10.02
N GLN A 83 -35.32 29.32 9.14
CA GLN A 83 -35.94 28.61 8.01
C GLN A 83 -35.68 29.33 6.69
N VAL A 84 -35.69 28.57 5.59
CA VAL A 84 -35.26 29.04 4.26
C VAL A 84 -36.42 29.02 3.27
N TYR A 85 -36.50 30.04 2.43
CA TYR A 85 -37.46 30.16 1.34
C TYR A 85 -36.76 30.37 0.01
N LYS A 86 -37.41 29.98 -1.09
CA LYS A 86 -37.00 30.40 -2.44
C LYS A 86 -37.74 31.68 -2.82
N ALA A 87 -37.00 32.68 -3.26
CA ALA A 87 -37.57 33.92 -3.76
C ALA A 87 -36.86 34.38 -5.04
N TRP A 88 -37.45 35.37 -5.73
CA TRP A 88 -36.85 36.09 -6.84
C TRP A 88 -36.68 37.55 -6.43
N VAL A 89 -35.46 38.06 -6.57
CA VAL A 89 -35.12 39.45 -6.25
C VAL A 89 -34.76 40.25 -7.49
N ASP A 90 -35.09 41.54 -7.48
CA ASP A 90 -34.56 42.51 -8.43
C ASP A 90 -33.25 43.11 -7.90
N LEU A 91 -32.15 42.81 -8.59
CA LEU A 91 -30.81 43.28 -8.21
C LEU A 91 -30.65 44.81 -8.33
N ASN A 92 -31.55 45.49 -9.04
CA ASN A 92 -31.53 46.95 -9.23
C ASN A 92 -32.39 47.71 -8.20
N ALA A 93 -33.12 47.01 -7.32
CA ALA A 93 -33.98 47.65 -6.33
C ALA A 93 -33.15 48.50 -5.33
N ARG A 94 -33.58 49.74 -5.09
CA ARG A 94 -32.97 50.63 -4.08
C ARG A 94 -33.60 50.36 -2.72
N LEU A 95 -32.76 50.14 -1.71
CA LEU A 95 -33.17 49.78 -0.37
C LEU A 95 -33.34 51.02 0.52
N GLU A 96 -34.48 51.14 1.18
CA GLU A 96 -34.69 52.01 2.34
C GLU A 96 -34.53 51.17 3.63
N ILE A 97 -33.29 50.93 4.05
CA ILE A 97 -33.00 50.11 5.23
C ILE A 97 -33.36 50.92 6.49
N THR A 98 -34.40 50.49 7.23
CA THR A 98 -34.76 51.04 8.54
C THR A 98 -33.88 50.46 9.65
N ARG A 99 -33.23 51.32 10.45
CA ARG A 99 -32.10 50.94 11.31
C ARG A 99 -32.43 50.20 12.61
N GLU A 100 -33.68 50.09 13.05
CA GLU A 100 -34.03 49.20 14.16
C GLU A 100 -35.50 48.76 14.10
N PRO A 101 -35.80 47.58 13.57
CA PRO A 101 -37.17 47.08 13.60
C PRO A 101 -37.34 46.01 14.67
N ARG A 102 -38.34 46.19 15.55
CA ARG A 102 -38.78 45.17 16.50
C ARG A 102 -40.15 44.65 16.08
N VAL A 103 -40.22 43.37 15.73
CA VAL A 103 -41.50 42.68 15.52
C VAL A 103 -42.37 42.82 16.78
N SER A 104 -43.64 43.18 16.63
CA SER A 104 -44.58 43.43 17.73
C SER A 104 -44.55 42.31 18.78
N THR A 105 -44.54 42.69 20.07
CA THR A 105 -44.55 41.77 21.22
C THR A 105 -45.73 40.78 21.17
N PHE A 106 -46.86 41.18 20.58
CA PHE A 106 -48.03 40.33 20.40
C PHE A 106 -47.74 39.15 19.46
N VAL A 107 -47.15 39.40 18.29
CA VAL A 107 -46.77 38.37 17.30
C VAL A 107 -45.72 37.42 17.91
N GLN A 108 -44.79 37.95 18.71
CA GLN A 108 -43.81 37.12 19.41
C GLN A 108 -44.44 36.17 20.45
N ILE A 109 -45.45 36.63 21.20
CA ILE A 109 -46.16 35.82 22.20
C ILE A 109 -47.02 34.73 21.53
N VAL A 110 -47.72 35.08 20.45
CA VAL A 110 -48.53 34.14 19.65
C VAL A 110 -47.67 32.99 19.11
N GLU A 111 -46.51 33.32 18.52
CA GLU A 111 -45.55 32.33 18.02
C GLU A 111 -44.97 31.47 19.15
N TYR A 112 -44.61 32.08 20.28
CA TYR A 112 -44.07 31.36 21.43
C TYR A 112 -45.04 30.31 21.99
N LEU A 113 -46.34 30.61 22.01
CA LEU A 113 -47.39 29.70 22.47
C LEU A 113 -47.86 28.71 21.38
N ARG A 114 -47.28 28.75 20.17
CA ARG A 114 -47.69 27.97 18.99
C ARG A 114 -49.18 28.11 18.65
N LEU A 115 -49.76 29.30 18.86
CA LEU A 115 -51.16 29.63 18.57
C LEU A 115 -51.36 30.14 17.13
N GLY A 116 -50.42 29.88 16.21
CA GLY A 116 -50.44 30.41 14.84
C GLY A 116 -51.73 30.11 14.07
N SER A 117 -52.29 28.90 14.23
CA SER A 117 -53.58 28.54 13.60
C SER A 117 -54.77 29.32 14.17
N LEU A 118 -54.66 29.84 15.40
CA LEU A 118 -55.65 30.72 16.02
C LEU A 118 -55.57 32.13 15.42
N VAL A 119 -54.38 32.57 14.99
CA VAL A 119 -54.17 33.87 14.35
C VAL A 119 -54.52 33.85 12.87
N ASP A 120 -54.29 32.75 12.13
CA ASP A 120 -54.88 32.57 10.79
C ASP A 120 -56.42 32.64 10.83
N LEU A 121 -57.01 32.09 11.91
CA LEU A 121 -58.45 32.17 12.17
C LEU A 121 -58.89 33.59 12.55
N ILE A 122 -58.12 34.32 13.37
CA ILE A 122 -58.42 35.69 13.82
C ILE A 122 -58.17 36.74 12.72
N GLU A 123 -57.10 36.65 11.94
CA GLU A 123 -56.85 37.49 10.75
C GLU A 123 -57.86 37.19 9.65
N GLY A 124 -58.25 35.93 9.44
CA GLY A 124 -59.35 35.56 8.56
C GLY A 124 -60.71 36.12 9.00
N THR A 125 -60.87 36.44 10.29
CA THR A 125 -62.10 37.02 10.86
C THR A 125 -62.04 38.55 11.00
N LEU A 126 -60.86 39.15 11.16
CA LEU A 126 -60.62 40.60 11.27
C LEU A 126 -60.42 41.28 9.91
N ASN A 127 -59.74 40.61 8.97
CA ASN A 127 -59.62 41.05 7.58
C ASN A 127 -60.80 40.48 6.78
N GLY A 128 -62.01 40.92 7.11
CA GLY A 128 -63.17 40.69 6.28
C GLY A 128 -62.89 41.21 4.86
N GLY A 129 -62.68 40.29 3.93
CA GLY A 129 -62.70 40.55 2.49
C GLY A 129 -61.56 41.41 1.96
N LYS A 130 -60.34 40.87 1.91
CA LYS A 130 -59.38 41.12 0.82
C LYS A 130 -58.27 40.07 0.92
N VAL A 131 -58.52 38.92 0.28
CA VAL A 131 -57.44 38.08 -0.22
C VAL A 131 -56.76 38.93 -1.29
N ASP A 132 -55.46 39.24 -1.13
CA ASP A 132 -54.65 39.78 -2.22
C ASP A 132 -54.61 38.70 -3.32
N GLU A 133 -55.62 38.69 -4.19
CA GLU A 133 -55.56 38.04 -5.49
C GLU A 133 -54.36 38.64 -6.22
N ILE A 134 -53.34 37.82 -6.42
CA ILE A 134 -52.27 38.11 -7.35
C ILE A 134 -52.90 38.03 -8.73
N GLU A 135 -53.18 39.19 -9.34
CA GLU A 135 -53.43 39.28 -10.77
C GLU A 135 -52.21 38.72 -11.51
N GLU A 136 -52.40 37.59 -12.20
CA GLU A 136 -51.56 37.17 -13.30
C GLU A 136 -51.66 38.22 -14.43
N ASN A 137 -50.84 39.26 -14.37
CA ASN A 137 -50.61 40.11 -15.54
C ASN A 137 -49.67 39.40 -16.52
N LYS A 138 -50.30 38.81 -17.54
CA LYS A 138 -49.68 38.47 -18.82
C LYS A 138 -49.34 39.77 -19.57
N ASP A 139 -48.12 39.77 -20.11
CA ASP A 139 -47.64 40.59 -21.23
C ASP A 139 -47.73 42.12 -21.11
N GLU A 140 -46.60 42.79 -20.84
CA GLU A 140 -45.88 43.53 -21.89
C GLU A 140 -44.55 44.13 -21.38
N SER A 141 -43.53 43.96 -22.21
CA SER A 141 -42.12 44.29 -22.02
C SER A 141 -41.84 45.80 -21.91
N SER A 142 -40.93 46.21 -21.01
CA SER A 142 -39.84 47.20 -21.24
C SER A 142 -39.25 47.82 -19.96
N ASN A 143 -38.48 47.04 -19.21
CA ASN A 143 -37.23 47.50 -18.61
C ASN A 143 -36.45 46.26 -18.18
N GLY A 144 -35.13 46.25 -18.32
CA GLY A 144 -34.28 45.07 -18.10
C GLY A 144 -34.20 44.59 -16.64
N GLN A 145 -35.33 44.22 -16.01
CA GLN A 145 -35.37 43.60 -14.70
C GLN A 145 -34.91 42.15 -14.80
N ARG A 146 -33.66 41.92 -14.40
CA ARG A 146 -33.02 40.60 -14.39
C ARG A 146 -33.34 39.94 -13.05
N LEU A 147 -34.53 39.35 -12.93
CA LEU A 147 -34.96 38.64 -11.72
C LEU A 147 -34.04 37.45 -11.44
N GLN A 148 -33.45 37.42 -10.26
CA GLN A 148 -32.49 36.41 -9.86
C GLN A 148 -33.09 35.50 -8.78
N PRO A 149 -33.11 34.15 -8.95
CA PRO A 149 -33.52 33.24 -7.89
C PRO A 149 -32.51 33.27 -6.73
N VAL A 150 -33.04 33.38 -5.52
CA VAL A 150 -32.29 33.45 -4.27
C VAL A 150 -32.90 32.56 -3.19
N ALA A 151 -32.05 32.11 -2.27
CA ALA A 151 -32.48 31.53 -1.01
C ALA A 151 -32.53 32.65 0.04
N VAL A 152 -33.66 32.74 0.76
CA VAL A 152 -33.89 33.73 1.82
C VAL A 152 -34.00 32.98 3.14
N LYS A 153 -32.99 33.10 3.99
CA LYS A 153 -32.92 32.46 5.30
C LYS A 153 -33.34 33.45 6.38
N VAL A 154 -34.30 33.06 7.22
CA VAL A 154 -34.99 33.92 8.18
C VAL A 154 -34.90 33.31 9.58
N LEU A 155 -34.39 34.07 10.56
CA LEU A 155 -34.24 33.58 11.94
C LEU A 155 -35.59 33.26 12.62
N HIS A 156 -35.60 32.26 13.49
CA HIS A 156 -36.77 31.89 14.30
C HIS A 156 -37.06 32.93 15.40
N PRO A 157 -38.34 33.13 15.77
CA PRO A 157 -38.73 34.08 16.81
C PRO A 157 -38.12 33.73 18.18
N GLY A 158 -37.55 34.75 18.83
CA GLY A 158 -37.02 34.63 20.19
C GLY A 158 -35.79 33.72 20.35
N ILE A 159 -35.16 33.29 19.24
CA ILE A 159 -34.09 32.28 19.23
C ILE A 159 -32.93 32.60 20.19
N LYS A 160 -32.53 33.87 20.29
CA LYS A 160 -31.49 34.35 21.22
C LYS A 160 -31.83 34.04 22.69
N GLY A 161 -33.09 34.19 23.07
CA GLY A 161 -33.56 33.87 24.42
C GLY A 161 -33.64 32.37 24.66
N GLN A 162 -34.01 31.58 23.65
CA GLN A 162 -34.03 30.12 23.72
C GLN A 162 -32.62 29.57 23.94
N LEU A 163 -31.64 30.01 23.12
CA LEU A 163 -30.24 29.60 23.25
C LEU A 163 -29.67 29.87 24.66
N ARG A 164 -29.91 31.07 25.22
CA ARG A 164 -29.43 31.38 26.59
C ARG A 164 -30.01 30.45 27.66
N ARG A 165 -31.27 30.06 27.54
CA ARG A 165 -31.90 29.09 28.46
C ARG A 165 -31.28 27.72 28.30
N ASP A 166 -31.17 27.23 27.07
CA ASP A 166 -30.57 25.93 26.75
C ASP A 166 -29.14 25.82 27.30
N LEU A 167 -28.31 26.86 27.09
CA LEU A 167 -26.95 26.94 27.62
C LEU A 167 -26.91 26.92 29.14
N SER A 168 -27.85 27.61 29.79
CA SER A 168 -27.93 27.63 31.26
C SER A 168 -28.29 26.24 31.80
N ILE A 169 -29.22 25.54 31.13
CA ILE A 169 -29.60 24.16 31.47
C ILE A 169 -28.40 23.22 31.26
N MET A 170 -27.71 23.32 30.13
CA MET A 170 -26.53 22.49 29.83
C MET A 170 -25.39 22.71 30.82
N ARG A 171 -25.09 23.97 31.17
CA ARG A 171 -24.10 24.28 32.22
C ARG A 171 -24.50 23.65 33.54
N GLY A 172 -25.78 23.68 33.90
CA GLY A 172 -26.31 23.02 35.10
C GLY A 172 -26.13 21.50 35.06
N ILE A 173 -26.52 20.86 33.96
CA ILE A 173 -26.37 19.40 33.75
C ILE A 173 -24.90 19.01 33.84
N CYS A 174 -24.00 19.71 33.15
CA CYS A 174 -22.59 19.39 33.18
C CYS A 174 -21.96 19.59 34.56
N LYS A 175 -22.33 20.64 35.30
CA LYS A 175 -21.91 20.78 36.71
C LYS A 175 -22.39 19.61 37.57
N CYS A 176 -23.64 19.16 37.41
CA CYS A 176 -24.16 17.99 38.11
C CYS A 176 -23.45 16.68 37.71
N VAL A 177 -23.20 16.47 36.41
CA VAL A 177 -22.48 15.28 35.90
C VAL A 177 -21.05 15.24 36.41
N THR A 178 -20.34 16.37 36.37
CA THR A 178 -18.98 16.49 36.90
C THR A 178 -18.95 16.30 38.42
N TYR A 179 -20.01 16.72 39.14
CA TYR A 179 -20.14 16.48 40.57
C TYR A 179 -20.39 15.00 40.91
N MET A 180 -21.28 14.32 40.17
CA MET A 180 -21.57 12.89 40.39
C MET A 180 -20.44 11.97 39.90
N MET A 181 -19.72 12.38 38.87
CA MET A 181 -18.59 11.64 38.29
C MET A 181 -17.35 12.55 38.20
N PRO A 182 -16.61 12.73 39.31
CA PRO A 182 -15.45 13.63 39.37
C PRO A 182 -14.37 13.33 38.34
N GLN A 183 -14.32 12.10 37.82
CA GLN A 183 -13.39 11.68 36.76
C GLN A 183 -13.63 12.40 35.43
N LEU A 184 -14.85 12.90 35.16
CA LEU A 184 -15.17 13.59 33.90
C LEU A 184 -14.71 15.05 33.87
N GLN A 185 -14.18 15.59 34.99
CA GLN A 185 -13.64 16.96 35.03
C GLN A 185 -12.48 17.17 34.04
N TRP A 186 -11.77 16.10 33.68
CA TRP A 186 -10.62 16.12 32.77
C TRP A 186 -11.01 16.27 31.29
N LEU A 187 -12.29 16.08 30.95
CA LEU A 187 -12.83 16.35 29.60
C LEU A 187 -13.19 17.83 29.38
N SER A 188 -12.98 18.68 30.38
CA SER A 188 -13.27 20.13 30.29
C SER A 188 -14.72 20.42 29.87
N LEU A 189 -15.71 19.60 30.29
CA LEU A 189 -17.09 19.67 29.78
C LEU A 189 -17.73 21.06 29.88
N THR A 190 -17.39 21.83 30.92
CA THR A 190 -17.80 23.23 31.07
C THR A 190 -17.15 24.16 30.06
N ASP A 191 -15.85 23.99 29.81
CA ASP A 191 -15.10 24.79 28.84
C ASP A 191 -15.60 24.49 27.41
N CYS A 192 -15.91 23.22 27.12
CA CYS A 192 -16.56 22.79 25.87
C CYS A 192 -17.94 23.43 25.69
N ILE A 193 -18.74 23.57 26.76
CA ILE A 193 -20.04 24.26 26.69
C ILE A 193 -19.84 25.76 26.47
N ASP A 194 -18.85 26.38 27.08
CA ASP A 194 -18.61 27.82 26.92
C ASP A 194 -18.10 28.15 25.51
N GLU A 195 -17.30 27.29 24.91
CA GLU A 195 -16.91 27.43 23.51
C GLU A 195 -18.08 27.15 22.55
N PHE A 196 -18.85 26.10 22.83
CA PHE A 196 -20.09 25.82 22.09
C PHE A 196 -21.11 26.97 22.21
N SER A 197 -21.19 27.62 23.37
CA SER A 197 -22.00 28.82 23.62
C SER A 197 -21.62 29.94 22.66
N HIS A 198 -20.32 30.23 22.55
CA HIS A 198 -19.80 31.26 21.67
C HIS A 198 -20.07 30.93 20.19
N ILE A 199 -19.92 29.67 19.81
CA ILE A 199 -20.17 29.17 18.45
C ILE A 199 -21.68 29.29 18.11
N MET A 200 -22.57 28.89 19.02
CA MET A 200 -24.03 28.98 18.81
C MET A 200 -24.56 30.42 18.82
N GLU A 201 -23.94 31.32 19.59
CA GLU A 201 -24.28 32.75 19.56
C GLU A 201 -23.94 33.41 18.22
N ASN A 202 -22.96 32.87 17.48
CA ASN A 202 -22.64 33.33 16.13
C ASN A 202 -23.70 32.91 15.09
N GLN A 203 -24.44 31.81 15.29
CA GLN A 203 -25.48 31.37 14.34
C GLN A 203 -26.69 32.29 14.24
N VAL A 204 -26.92 33.12 15.26
CA VAL A 204 -28.07 34.03 15.33
C VAL A 204 -27.73 35.45 14.84
N ASP A 205 -26.58 35.60 14.19
CA ASP A 205 -26.17 36.79 13.46
C ASP A 205 -25.84 36.41 12.01
N LEU A 206 -26.81 36.59 11.11
CA LEU A 206 -26.68 36.13 9.74
C LEU A 206 -25.66 36.95 8.90
N ASN A 207 -25.18 38.09 9.41
CA ASN A 207 -24.06 38.81 8.78
C ASN A 207 -22.74 38.03 8.92
N LEU A 208 -22.58 37.27 10.01
CA LEU A 208 -21.40 36.41 10.19
C LEU A 208 -21.43 35.26 9.19
N GLU A 209 -22.61 34.67 8.95
CA GLU A 209 -22.79 33.64 7.94
C GLU A 209 -22.48 34.15 6.53
N GLU A 210 -22.92 35.37 6.19
CA GLU A 210 -22.50 36.02 4.94
C GLU A 210 -20.97 36.16 4.84
N ALA A 211 -20.32 36.69 5.88
CA ALA A 211 -18.87 36.89 5.87
C ALA A 211 -18.14 35.55 5.67
N ASN A 212 -18.64 34.48 6.29
CA ASN A 212 -18.14 33.13 6.14
C ASN A 212 -18.33 32.61 4.71
N LEU A 213 -19.51 32.80 4.08
CA LEU A 213 -19.77 32.40 2.69
C LEU A 213 -18.83 33.10 1.70
N ILE A 214 -18.54 34.39 1.90
CA ILE A 214 -17.56 35.13 1.08
C ILE A 214 -16.18 34.50 1.22
N GLN A 215 -15.75 34.20 2.45
CA GLN A 215 -14.44 33.62 2.71
C GLN A 215 -14.32 32.19 2.16
N PHE A 216 -15.35 31.35 2.30
CA PHE A 216 -15.38 30.02 1.70
C PHE A 216 -15.36 30.09 0.17
N SER A 217 -16.18 30.96 -0.43
CA SER A 217 -16.20 31.18 -1.88
C SER A 217 -14.81 31.59 -2.40
N LYS A 218 -14.10 32.45 -1.67
CA LYS A 218 -12.71 32.83 -1.99
C LYS A 218 -11.75 31.65 -1.88
N ASN A 219 -11.81 30.91 -0.77
CA ASN A 219 -10.96 29.75 -0.50
C ASN A 219 -11.14 28.64 -1.55
N PHE A 220 -12.33 28.48 -2.12
CA PHE A 220 -12.68 27.43 -3.08
C PHE A 220 -12.81 27.90 -4.53
N SER A 221 -12.52 29.17 -4.84
CA SER A 221 -12.60 29.76 -6.19
C SER A 221 -11.85 29.00 -7.30
N GLY A 222 -10.80 28.23 -6.97
CA GLY A 222 -10.05 27.39 -7.92
C GLY A 222 -10.53 25.94 -8.02
N LYS A 223 -11.72 25.62 -7.50
CA LYS A 223 -12.30 24.27 -7.47
C LYS A 223 -13.64 24.26 -8.20
N GLU A 224 -13.81 23.30 -9.10
CA GLU A 224 -15.04 23.13 -9.89
C GLU A 224 -15.96 22.02 -9.33
N ASP A 225 -15.46 21.23 -8.38
CA ASP A 225 -16.12 20.10 -7.72
C ASP A 225 -16.86 20.49 -6.42
N VAL A 226 -16.65 21.71 -5.92
CA VAL A 226 -17.27 22.25 -4.70
C VAL A 226 -17.66 23.71 -4.92
N ILE A 227 -18.86 24.10 -4.48
CA ILE A 227 -19.34 25.47 -4.54
C ILE A 227 -20.07 25.86 -3.25
N PHE A 228 -19.98 27.13 -2.88
CA PHE A 228 -20.72 27.74 -1.79
C PHE A 228 -21.69 28.78 -2.37
N PRO A 229 -22.89 28.96 -1.79
CA PRO A 229 -23.79 30.03 -2.19
C PRO A 229 -23.10 31.40 -2.11
N ARG A 230 -23.40 32.24 -3.10
CA ARG A 230 -22.95 33.63 -3.12
C ARG A 230 -23.94 34.48 -2.32
N PRO A 231 -23.52 35.14 -1.24
CA PRO A 231 -24.38 36.05 -0.51
C PRO A 231 -24.59 37.34 -1.32
N TYR A 232 -25.77 37.95 -1.17
CA TYR A 232 -26.10 39.25 -1.72
C TYR A 232 -26.05 40.30 -0.60
N THR A 233 -24.86 40.85 -0.36
CA THR A 233 -24.55 41.78 0.74
C THR A 233 -25.49 42.96 0.88
N ASN A 234 -25.99 43.48 -0.24
CA ASN A 234 -26.92 44.61 -0.20
C ASN A 234 -28.26 44.20 0.44
N PHE A 235 -28.66 42.94 0.30
CA PHE A 235 -29.93 42.44 0.81
C PHE A 235 -29.79 41.69 2.14
N THR A 236 -28.60 41.27 2.57
CA THR A 236 -28.41 40.59 3.84
C THR A 236 -28.48 41.55 5.03
N GLN A 237 -29.11 41.10 6.11
CA GLN A 237 -29.28 41.79 7.38
C GLN A 237 -29.10 40.79 8.53
N ARG A 238 -29.03 41.28 9.77
CA ARG A 238 -28.74 40.45 10.95
C ARG A 238 -29.69 39.27 11.15
N GLU A 239 -30.99 39.47 10.85
CA GLU A 239 -32.02 38.45 10.98
C GLU A 239 -32.43 37.77 9.64
N ILE A 240 -31.94 38.27 8.50
CA ILE A 240 -32.28 37.75 7.16
C ILE A 240 -31.03 37.64 6.27
N LEU A 241 -30.69 36.44 5.81
CA LEU A 241 -29.63 36.20 4.82
C LEU A 241 -30.24 35.98 3.44
N VAL A 242 -29.68 36.65 2.43
CA VAL A 242 -30.05 36.46 1.03
C VAL A 242 -28.84 35.94 0.27
N GLU A 243 -28.95 34.77 -0.35
CA GLU A 243 -27.86 34.11 -1.06
C GLU A 243 -28.33 33.46 -2.37
N SER A 244 -27.39 33.09 -3.25
CA SER A 244 -27.74 32.45 -4.52
C SER A 244 -28.42 31.11 -4.31
N TYR A 245 -29.54 30.90 -4.99
CA TYR A 245 -30.22 29.63 -4.97
C TYR A 245 -29.46 28.59 -5.82
N HIS A 246 -29.21 27.41 -5.25
CA HIS A 246 -28.61 26.28 -5.95
C HIS A 246 -29.58 25.10 -5.96
N GLU A 247 -29.91 24.61 -7.15
CA GLU A 247 -30.65 23.36 -7.30
C GLU A 247 -29.75 22.17 -6.96
N GLY A 248 -30.30 21.13 -6.34
CA GLY A 248 -29.56 19.92 -6.03
C GLY A 248 -30.35 19.00 -5.11
N THR A 249 -29.97 17.73 -5.09
CA THR A 249 -30.54 16.73 -4.20
C THR A 249 -29.68 16.61 -2.95
N PRO A 250 -30.27 16.45 -1.74
CA PRO A 250 -29.50 16.23 -0.53
C PRO A 250 -28.55 15.04 -0.65
N ILE A 251 -27.36 15.15 -0.06
CA ILE A 251 -26.41 14.02 -0.07
C ILE A 251 -26.97 12.79 0.66
N SER A 252 -27.92 12.99 1.60
CA SER A 252 -28.61 11.92 2.32
C SER A 252 -29.32 10.93 1.40
N ASP A 253 -29.84 11.40 0.27
CA ASP A 253 -30.60 10.58 -0.66
C ASP A 253 -29.70 9.57 -1.39
N TYR A 254 -28.38 9.73 -1.27
CA TYR A 254 -27.37 8.82 -1.81
C TYR A 254 -26.81 7.83 -0.77
N LEU A 255 -27.30 7.85 0.48
CA LEU A 255 -26.80 7.01 1.57
C LEU A 255 -27.53 5.66 1.73
N ASP A 256 -28.78 5.54 1.28
CA ASP A 256 -29.57 4.31 1.44
C ASP A 256 -29.31 3.31 0.30
N ARG A 257 -28.68 2.18 0.65
CA ARG A 257 -28.25 1.12 -0.29
C ARG A 257 -29.30 0.04 -0.57
N ASP A 258 -30.47 0.11 0.06
CA ASP A 258 -31.43 -1.00 0.08
C ASP A 258 -32.31 -1.12 -1.18
N ASN A 259 -32.27 -0.17 -2.12
CA ASN A 259 -33.20 -0.18 -3.25
C ASN A 259 -32.64 -0.57 -4.63
N ASP A 260 -31.33 -0.74 -4.84
CA ASP A 260 -30.83 -1.21 -6.15
C ASP A 260 -29.46 -1.89 -6.05
N ARG A 261 -29.48 -3.24 -5.99
CA ARG A 261 -28.28 -4.08 -5.86
C ARG A 261 -27.56 -4.38 -7.19
N ASP A 262 -27.98 -3.80 -8.31
CA ASP A 262 -27.54 -4.26 -9.64
C ASP A 262 -26.82 -3.23 -10.55
N ASN A 263 -26.52 -2.01 -10.08
CA ASN A 263 -25.83 -1.01 -10.91
C ASN A 263 -24.44 -0.58 -10.36
N ASP A 264 -23.40 -1.19 -10.92
CA ASP A 264 -21.96 -0.87 -10.71
C ASP A 264 -21.61 0.62 -10.96
N ARG A 265 -22.48 1.35 -11.67
CA ARG A 265 -22.34 2.81 -11.92
C ARG A 265 -22.63 3.67 -10.68
N ASP A 266 -23.59 3.30 -9.83
CA ASP A 266 -23.96 4.09 -8.66
C ASP A 266 -22.95 3.95 -7.52
N SER A 267 -22.33 2.77 -7.37
CA SER A 267 -21.22 2.54 -6.43
C SER A 267 -20.01 3.44 -6.74
N LYS A 268 -19.65 3.57 -8.03
CA LYS A 268 -18.55 4.46 -8.46
C LYS A 268 -18.88 5.95 -8.27
N PHE A 269 -20.15 6.32 -8.43
CA PHE A 269 -20.63 7.68 -8.19
C PHE A 269 -20.57 8.05 -6.70
N GLN A 270 -21.06 7.18 -5.82
CA GLN A 270 -20.99 7.35 -4.37
C GLN A 270 -19.54 7.45 -3.88
N GLY A 271 -18.63 6.60 -4.37
CA GLY A 271 -17.20 6.69 -4.07
C GLY A 271 -16.55 7.99 -4.55
N THR A 272 -17.06 8.61 -5.62
CA THR A 272 -16.60 9.92 -6.10
C THR A 272 -17.06 11.04 -5.16
N LEU A 273 -18.33 11.02 -4.73
CA LEU A 273 -18.86 11.98 -3.76
C LEU A 273 -18.12 11.91 -2.42
N ALA A 274 -17.84 10.70 -1.92
CA ALA A 274 -17.09 10.49 -0.68
C ALA A 274 -15.69 11.12 -0.74
N LYS A 275 -14.98 10.95 -1.87
CA LYS A 275 -13.66 11.56 -2.10
C LYS A 275 -13.69 13.09 -2.20
N ILE A 276 -14.68 13.67 -2.86
CA ILE A 276 -14.84 15.13 -2.93
C ILE A 276 -15.10 15.68 -1.53
N GLY A 277 -16.00 15.05 -0.76
CA GLY A 277 -16.31 15.43 0.62
C GLY A 277 -15.07 15.46 1.51
N ILE A 278 -14.34 14.34 1.62
CA ILE A 278 -13.13 14.24 2.47
C ILE A 278 -12.08 15.29 2.08
N LYS A 279 -11.80 15.46 0.77
CA LYS A 279 -10.81 16.47 0.31
C LYS A 279 -11.22 17.90 0.64
N THR A 280 -12.51 18.19 0.65
CA THR A 280 -13.04 19.51 1.00
C THR A 280 -12.68 19.87 2.43
N ILE A 281 -12.86 18.94 3.38
CA ILE A 281 -12.57 19.17 4.80
C ILE A 281 -11.09 19.20 5.09
N LEU A 282 -10.31 18.28 4.51
CA LEU A 282 -8.87 18.28 4.71
C LEU A 282 -8.25 19.60 4.23
N LYS A 283 -8.81 20.19 3.16
CA LYS A 283 -8.45 21.54 2.73
C LYS A 283 -8.85 22.60 3.77
N MET A 284 -10.10 22.58 4.26
CA MET A 284 -10.57 23.53 5.29
C MET A 284 -9.71 23.48 6.56
N VAL A 285 -9.38 22.28 7.05
CA VAL A 285 -8.60 22.04 8.27
C VAL A 285 -7.12 22.38 8.09
N PHE A 286 -6.45 21.76 7.12
CA PHE A 286 -5.00 21.85 7.05
C PHE A 286 -4.50 22.99 6.17
N LYS A 287 -5.21 23.32 5.09
CA LYS A 287 -4.77 24.35 4.14
C LYS A 287 -5.28 25.73 4.51
N ASP A 288 -6.60 25.88 4.64
CA ASP A 288 -7.24 27.18 4.79
C ASP A 288 -7.31 27.64 6.25
N ASN A 289 -7.29 26.71 7.22
CA ASN A 289 -7.52 26.99 8.64
C ASN A 289 -8.84 27.74 8.88
N PHE A 290 -9.87 27.36 8.14
CA PHE A 290 -11.19 27.96 8.17
C PHE A 290 -12.20 26.82 7.99
N ILE A 291 -12.71 26.32 9.11
CA ILE A 291 -13.33 24.99 9.22
C ILE A 291 -14.82 25.14 9.42
N HIS A 292 -15.61 24.54 8.53
CA HIS A 292 -17.05 24.44 8.69
C HIS A 292 -17.41 23.36 9.71
N CYS A 293 -17.98 23.75 10.86
CA CYS A 293 -18.21 22.83 11.99
C CYS A 293 -19.57 22.09 11.94
N ASP A 294 -20.43 22.42 10.98
CA ASP A 294 -21.80 21.90 10.90
C ASP A 294 -22.09 21.19 9.56
N LEU A 295 -21.14 20.39 9.09
CA LEU A 295 -21.23 19.74 7.78
C LEU A 295 -21.99 18.40 7.82
N HIS A 296 -23.28 18.44 8.17
CA HIS A 296 -24.17 17.27 8.17
C HIS A 296 -24.88 17.10 6.81
N PRO A 297 -25.48 15.91 6.52
CA PRO A 297 -26.11 15.64 5.22
C PRO A 297 -27.15 16.67 4.76
N GLY A 298 -27.91 17.27 5.70
CA GLY A 298 -28.84 18.37 5.39
C GLY A 298 -28.22 19.64 4.79
N ASN A 299 -26.91 19.87 4.98
CA ASN A 299 -26.18 21.07 4.53
C ASN A 299 -25.32 20.80 3.29
N ILE A 300 -25.46 19.63 2.64
CA ILE A 300 -24.72 19.27 1.43
C ILE A 300 -25.71 18.86 0.34
N LEU A 301 -25.73 19.60 -0.76
CA LEU A 301 -26.47 19.20 -1.96
C LEU A 301 -25.51 18.63 -3.01
N VAL A 302 -26.02 17.69 -3.81
CA VAL A 302 -25.34 17.10 -4.96
C VAL A 302 -25.97 17.64 -6.22
N GLN A 303 -25.16 18.28 -7.06
CA GLN A 303 -25.53 18.66 -8.42
C GLN A 303 -25.03 17.61 -9.41
N ARG A 304 -25.96 16.97 -10.12
CA ARG A 304 -25.66 16.10 -11.28
C ARG A 304 -25.81 16.93 -12.55
N ASN A 305 -24.74 17.05 -13.34
CA ASN A 305 -24.85 17.63 -14.68
C ASN A 305 -25.41 16.56 -15.64
N CYS A 306 -26.65 16.72 -16.11
CA CYS A 306 -27.25 15.85 -17.13
C CYS A 306 -26.75 16.23 -18.53
N GLU A 307 -26.50 15.22 -19.38
CA GLU A 307 -26.33 15.44 -20.83
C GLU A 307 -27.59 16.09 -21.43
N PRO A 308 -27.47 17.05 -22.36
CA PRO A 308 -28.60 17.41 -23.20
C PRO A 308 -29.00 16.20 -24.05
N ALA A 309 -30.29 15.91 -24.14
CA ALA A 309 -30.84 14.85 -24.99
C ALA A 309 -30.70 15.21 -26.49
N ALA A 310 -29.48 15.24 -27.02
CA ALA A 310 -29.22 15.46 -28.44
C ALA A 310 -27.82 14.95 -28.83
N GLY A 311 -27.75 13.70 -29.31
CA GLY A 311 -26.77 13.15 -30.25
C GLY A 311 -25.27 13.33 -29.94
N ARG A 312 -24.52 12.21 -29.92
CA ARG A 312 -23.06 12.07 -29.68
C ARG A 312 -22.10 13.06 -30.38
N ILE A 313 -22.57 13.95 -31.25
CA ILE A 313 -21.79 14.92 -32.01
C ILE A 313 -21.67 16.28 -31.26
N THR A 314 -22.53 16.57 -30.27
CA THR A 314 -22.58 17.89 -29.60
C THR A 314 -21.62 18.05 -28.41
N GLY A 315 -21.14 16.97 -27.79
CA GLY A 315 -20.31 17.04 -26.56
C GLY A 315 -18.93 17.67 -26.76
N TRP A 316 -18.34 17.57 -27.96
CA TRP A 316 -17.08 18.25 -28.28
C TRP A 316 -17.27 19.75 -28.51
N LEU A 317 -18.42 20.14 -29.09
CA LEU A 317 -18.73 21.54 -29.43
C LEU A 317 -19.03 22.38 -28.17
N TRP A 318 -19.73 21.82 -27.19
CA TRP A 318 -19.98 22.50 -25.89
C TRP A 318 -18.72 22.69 -25.06
N LYS A 319 -17.76 21.76 -25.16
CA LYS A 319 -16.42 21.86 -24.55
C LYS A 319 -15.60 23.04 -25.10
N PHE A 320 -15.96 23.53 -26.29
CA PHE A 320 -15.31 24.65 -26.96
C PHE A 320 -16.03 25.99 -26.69
N LEU A 321 -17.34 25.97 -26.46
CA LEU A 321 -18.18 27.15 -26.27
C LEU A 321 -18.36 27.55 -24.79
N ASP A 322 -18.34 26.60 -23.86
CA ASP A 322 -18.40 26.86 -22.42
C ASP A 322 -17.15 26.29 -21.73
N ARG A 323 -16.29 27.18 -21.23
CA ARG A 323 -15.03 26.83 -20.58
C ARG A 323 -15.22 26.07 -19.26
N ASN A 324 -16.45 26.05 -18.72
CA ASN A 324 -16.83 25.35 -17.49
C ASN A 324 -17.58 24.01 -17.75
N TYR A 325 -17.64 23.54 -19.00
CA TYR A 325 -18.30 22.29 -19.38
C TYR A 325 -17.46 21.06 -18.97
N LEU A 326 -17.82 20.44 -17.84
CA LEU A 326 -17.24 19.19 -17.35
C LEU A 326 -18.13 17.98 -17.72
N PRO A 327 -17.67 17.05 -18.57
CA PRO A 327 -18.41 15.81 -18.78
C PRO A 327 -18.23 14.91 -17.55
N ASN A 328 -19.35 14.51 -16.94
CA ASN A 328 -19.49 13.39 -15.99
C ASN A 328 -18.99 13.52 -14.55
N ASN A 329 -18.67 14.70 -14.00
CA ASN A 329 -18.27 14.83 -12.59
C ASN A 329 -19.35 15.52 -11.73
N PRO A 330 -19.73 14.95 -10.57
CA PRO A 330 -20.65 15.60 -9.63
C PRO A 330 -20.01 16.81 -8.95
N ARG A 331 -20.85 17.77 -8.53
CA ARG A 331 -20.45 18.94 -7.74
C ARG A 331 -21.18 18.96 -6.40
N LEU A 332 -20.46 19.22 -5.31
CA LEU A 332 -21.04 19.43 -3.99
C LEU A 332 -21.36 20.92 -3.78
N VAL A 333 -22.57 21.22 -3.34
CA VAL A 333 -22.96 22.56 -2.86
C VAL A 333 -23.01 22.51 -1.34
N ILE A 334 -22.21 23.34 -0.68
CA ILE A 334 -22.10 23.39 0.79
C ILE A 334 -22.91 24.58 1.29
N LEU A 335 -23.91 24.32 2.14
CA LEU A 335 -24.86 25.29 2.69
C LEU A 335 -24.61 25.55 4.18
N ASP A 336 -25.26 26.57 4.74
CA ASP A 336 -25.31 26.89 6.18
C ASP A 336 -23.94 27.10 6.83
N CYS A 337 -23.18 28.08 6.31
CA CYS A 337 -21.84 28.44 6.80
C CYS A 337 -21.85 29.29 8.07
N GLY A 338 -22.90 29.18 8.90
CA GLY A 338 -23.05 29.95 10.14
C GLY A 338 -22.08 29.53 11.23
N LEU A 339 -21.51 28.31 11.16
CA LEU A 339 -20.59 27.77 12.15
C LEU A 339 -19.19 27.53 11.58
N VAL A 340 -18.27 28.41 11.96
CA VAL A 340 -16.86 28.33 11.56
C VAL A 340 -15.92 28.46 12.74
N VAL A 341 -14.90 27.62 12.75
CA VAL A 341 -13.77 27.71 13.68
C VAL A 341 -12.47 27.87 12.89
N SER A 342 -11.56 28.68 13.43
CA SER A 342 -10.18 28.81 12.98
C SER A 342 -9.24 28.54 14.15
N LEU A 343 -8.21 27.73 13.94
CA LEU A 343 -7.23 27.46 14.99
C LEU A 343 -6.19 28.58 15.02
N ASN A 344 -5.72 28.97 16.22
CA ASN A 344 -4.54 29.83 16.31
C ASN A 344 -3.29 29.07 15.79
N ASP A 345 -2.20 29.79 15.48
CA ASP A 345 -1.02 29.18 14.87
C ASP A 345 -0.40 28.05 15.72
N ARG A 346 -0.45 28.20 17.05
CA ARG A 346 0.03 27.18 18.00
C ARG A 346 -0.80 25.90 17.93
N CYS A 347 -2.13 26.00 18.02
CA CYS A 347 -3.06 24.87 17.93
C CYS A 347 -3.04 24.24 16.54
N ARG A 348 -2.89 25.04 15.48
CA ARG A 348 -2.75 24.57 14.10
C ARG A 348 -1.48 23.75 13.91
N GLN A 349 -0.36 24.21 14.47
CA GLN A 349 0.91 23.50 14.43
C GLN A 349 0.84 22.21 15.26
N ASN A 350 0.28 22.28 16.48
CA ASN A 350 0.07 21.12 17.33
C ASN A 350 -0.83 20.05 16.65
N LEU A 351 -1.94 20.45 16.03
CA LEU A 351 -2.80 19.54 15.26
C LEU A 351 -2.00 18.85 14.13
N ARG A 352 -1.16 19.59 13.41
CA ARG A 352 -0.32 19.00 12.35
C ARG A 352 0.71 18.03 12.91
N ASP A 353 1.31 18.35 14.06
CA ASP A 353 2.36 17.53 14.66
C ASP A 353 1.78 16.26 15.30
N VAL A 354 0.63 16.33 15.98
CA VAL A 354 -0.12 15.16 16.45
C VAL A 354 -0.51 14.25 15.28
N PHE A 355 -1.12 14.78 14.22
CA PHE A 355 -1.49 13.97 13.05
C PHE A 355 -0.27 13.41 12.32
N ARG A 356 0.84 14.15 12.25
CA ARG A 356 2.10 13.66 11.68
C ARG A 356 2.67 12.50 12.50
N SER A 357 2.70 12.62 13.82
CA SER A 357 3.20 11.55 14.71
C SER A 357 2.35 10.29 14.61
N VAL A 358 1.01 10.43 14.59
CA VAL A 358 0.09 9.30 14.38
C VAL A 358 0.33 8.64 13.02
N LEU A 359 0.48 9.42 11.93
CA LEU A 359 0.77 8.88 10.59
C LEU A 359 2.13 8.19 10.49
N MET A 360 3.11 8.60 11.31
CA MET A 360 4.42 7.96 11.41
C MET A 360 4.40 6.70 12.30
N GLY A 361 3.26 6.37 12.90
CA GLY A 361 3.12 5.25 13.83
C GLY A 361 3.76 5.52 15.20
N ASP A 362 4.06 6.79 15.51
CA ASP A 362 4.69 7.21 16.76
C ASP A 362 3.64 7.73 17.73
N GLY A 363 3.00 6.79 18.45
CA GLY A 363 1.98 7.13 19.43
C GLY A 363 2.54 7.78 20.70
N GLU A 364 3.82 7.56 21.04
CA GLU A 364 4.45 8.23 22.18
C GLU A 364 4.70 9.70 21.86
N LEU A 365 5.24 10.00 20.68
CA LEU A 365 5.45 11.38 20.23
C LEU A 365 4.13 12.11 20.00
N ALA A 366 3.08 11.41 19.53
CA ALA A 366 1.75 11.98 19.46
C ALA A 366 1.23 12.36 20.85
N ALA A 367 1.45 11.51 21.86
CA ALA A 367 1.09 11.79 23.24
C ALA A 367 1.89 12.95 23.83
N GLU A 368 3.18 13.07 23.49
CA GLU A 368 4.02 14.20 23.89
C GLU A 368 3.46 15.53 23.40
N TYR A 369 3.11 15.63 22.11
CA TYR A 369 2.50 16.86 21.60
C TYR A 369 1.15 17.19 22.26
N ILE A 370 0.34 16.16 22.57
CA ILE A 370 -0.92 16.30 23.30
C ILE A 370 -0.68 16.78 24.74
N LEU A 371 0.37 16.30 25.41
CA LEU A 371 0.74 16.67 26.78
C LEU A 371 1.41 18.06 26.86
N GLU A 372 2.26 18.42 25.91
CA GLU A 372 2.90 19.74 25.83
C GLU A 372 1.90 20.89 25.66
N HIS A 373 0.72 20.56 25.13
CA HIS A 373 -0.36 21.50 24.87
C HIS A 373 -1.56 21.32 25.80
N SER A 374 -1.48 20.40 26.78
CA SER A 374 -2.51 20.31 27.80
C SER A 374 -2.40 21.47 28.78
N SER A 375 -3.55 22.00 29.21
CA SER A 375 -3.61 23.10 30.18
C SER A 375 -3.34 22.66 31.62
N HIS A 376 -3.05 21.37 31.83
CA HIS A 376 -2.76 20.75 33.11
C HIS A 376 -1.67 19.67 32.95
N GLU A 377 -0.79 19.54 33.94
CA GLU A 377 0.20 18.46 33.99
C GLU A 377 -0.46 17.15 34.44
N SER A 378 -0.33 16.10 33.62
CA SER A 378 -0.81 14.76 33.96
C SER A 378 -0.02 14.17 35.13
N LEU A 379 -0.69 13.45 36.02
CA LEU A 379 -0.06 12.72 37.13
C LEU A 379 0.70 11.47 36.68
N ASP A 380 0.46 10.97 35.47
CA ASP A 380 1.16 9.83 34.87
C ASP A 380 1.34 10.04 33.35
N PRO A 381 2.28 10.94 32.96
CA PRO A 381 2.54 11.25 31.56
C PRO A 381 3.03 10.02 30.78
N ASP A 382 3.84 9.18 31.40
CA ASP A 382 4.41 7.99 30.77
C ASP A 382 3.35 6.91 30.54
N GLY A 383 2.39 6.76 31.47
CA GLY A 383 1.22 5.92 31.27
C GLY A 383 0.35 6.39 30.10
N PHE A 384 0.16 7.70 29.94
CA PHE A 384 -0.57 8.26 28.79
C PHE A 384 0.18 8.02 27.47
N LYS A 385 1.51 8.20 27.43
CA LYS A 385 2.35 7.87 26.28
C LYS A 385 2.24 6.39 25.89
N SER A 386 2.28 5.48 26.87
CA SER A 386 2.09 4.06 26.62
C SER A 386 0.70 3.74 26.08
N ALA A 387 -0.35 4.34 26.63
CA ALA A 387 -1.72 4.12 26.16
C ALA A 387 -1.90 4.62 24.72
N MET A 388 -1.36 5.78 24.38
CA MET A 388 -1.38 6.32 23.02
C MET A 388 -0.57 5.48 22.03
N ARG A 389 0.59 4.96 22.45
CA ARG A 389 1.34 3.97 21.67
C ARG A 389 0.50 2.73 21.39
N ASP A 390 -0.22 2.22 22.39
CA ASP A 390 -1.05 1.03 22.24
C ASP A 390 -2.25 1.28 21.30
N ILE A 391 -2.89 2.45 21.39
CA ILE A 391 -3.97 2.88 20.48
C ILE A 391 -3.43 2.96 19.04
N VAL A 392 -2.32 3.68 18.83
CA VAL A 392 -1.71 3.86 17.51
C VAL A 392 -1.26 2.50 16.93
N ASN A 393 -0.62 1.63 17.72
CA ASN A 393 -0.19 0.31 17.27
C ASN A 393 -1.35 -0.64 16.95
N SER A 394 -2.43 -0.59 17.73
CA SER A 394 -3.60 -1.45 17.55
C SER A 394 -4.37 -1.11 16.27
N HIS A 395 -4.43 0.18 15.92
CA HIS A 395 -5.21 0.66 14.79
C HIS A 395 -4.39 0.88 13.50
N LEU A 396 -3.10 1.23 13.55
CA LEU A 396 -2.24 1.30 12.34
C LEU A 396 -1.62 -0.05 11.93
N GLY A 397 -1.71 -1.08 12.79
CA GLY A 397 -1.31 -2.45 12.49
C GLY A 397 -2.26 -3.17 11.52
N SER A 398 -3.55 -2.82 11.53
CA SER A 398 -4.59 -3.36 10.65
C SER A 398 -4.81 -2.41 9.46
N ARG A 399 -4.00 -2.54 8.40
CA ARG A 399 -4.04 -1.64 7.23
C ARG A 399 -5.30 -1.76 6.33
N VAL A 400 -6.43 -2.21 6.87
CA VAL A 400 -7.74 -2.24 6.22
C VAL A 400 -8.81 -1.89 7.25
N ASN A 401 -9.51 -0.78 7.05
CA ASN A 401 -10.75 -0.39 7.75
C ASN A 401 -10.62 0.08 9.23
N VAL A 402 -9.72 1.03 9.51
CA VAL A 402 -9.55 1.64 10.85
C VAL A 402 -10.74 2.49 11.23
N ASN A 403 -11.52 2.13 12.24
CA ASN A 403 -12.64 2.95 12.69
C ASN A 403 -12.16 4.18 13.49
N VAL A 404 -12.12 5.37 12.88
CA VAL A 404 -11.62 6.58 13.55
C VAL A 404 -12.52 6.94 14.72
N SER A 405 -13.80 6.56 14.72
CA SER A 405 -14.65 6.71 15.89
C SER A 405 -14.21 5.86 17.09
N THR A 406 -13.69 4.66 16.85
CA THR A 406 -13.10 3.81 17.90
C THR A 406 -11.79 4.39 18.40
N VAL A 407 -10.91 4.87 17.51
CA VAL A 407 -9.64 5.52 17.86
C VAL A 407 -9.90 6.77 18.73
N VAL A 408 -10.87 7.60 18.34
CA VAL A 408 -11.23 8.81 19.07
C VAL A 408 -11.84 8.47 20.43
N ALA A 409 -12.68 7.42 20.52
CA ALA A 409 -13.23 6.96 21.80
C ALA A 409 -12.14 6.44 22.75
N GLU A 410 -11.18 5.66 22.24
CA GLU A 410 -10.03 5.19 23.01
C GLU A 410 -9.12 6.34 23.46
N LEU A 411 -8.89 7.33 22.58
CA LEU A 411 -8.16 8.56 22.91
C LEU A 411 -8.86 9.33 24.04
N PHE A 412 -10.18 9.55 23.97
CA PHE A 412 -10.93 10.20 25.05
C PHE A 412 -10.88 9.39 26.35
N SER A 413 -10.97 8.07 26.28
CA SER A 413 -10.83 7.19 27.44
C SER A 413 -9.45 7.29 28.08
N ALA A 414 -8.38 7.34 27.28
CA ALA A 414 -7.02 7.55 27.75
C ALA A 414 -6.87 8.94 28.40
N MET A 415 -7.40 10.00 27.78
CA MET A 415 -7.33 11.34 28.36
C MET A 415 -8.04 11.42 29.73
N VAL A 416 -9.18 10.75 29.90
CA VAL A 416 -9.88 10.65 31.21
C VAL A 416 -9.05 9.87 32.22
N ARG A 417 -8.56 8.68 31.83
CA ARG A 417 -7.83 7.77 32.72
C ARG A 417 -6.55 8.41 33.25
N TYR A 418 -5.81 9.10 32.39
CA TYR A 418 -4.54 9.73 32.70
C TYR A 418 -4.64 11.23 32.98
N ARG A 419 -5.87 11.77 33.12
CA ARG A 419 -6.13 13.14 33.57
C ARG A 419 -5.49 14.22 32.68
N VAL A 420 -5.55 14.02 31.37
CA VAL A 420 -5.01 14.95 30.37
C VAL A 420 -6.10 15.92 29.92
N LYS A 421 -5.94 17.20 30.20
CA LYS A 421 -6.92 18.26 29.88
C LYS A 421 -6.64 18.91 28.52
N GLN A 422 -7.59 18.88 27.59
CA GLN A 422 -7.46 19.50 26.25
C GLN A 422 -8.22 20.82 26.11
N ASP A 423 -7.80 21.61 25.11
CA ASP A 423 -8.47 22.83 24.65
C ASP A 423 -9.71 22.51 23.82
N GLY A 424 -10.79 23.27 23.96
CA GLY A 424 -12.07 22.95 23.30
C GLY A 424 -12.05 23.19 21.79
N SER A 425 -11.16 24.06 21.28
CA SER A 425 -11.03 24.35 19.84
C SER A 425 -10.51 23.14 19.08
N PHE A 426 -9.61 22.38 19.70
CA PHE A 426 -9.09 21.12 19.19
C PHE A 426 -10.17 20.02 19.18
N SER A 427 -11.02 19.99 20.21
CA SER A 427 -12.13 19.04 20.33
C SER A 427 -13.18 19.24 19.22
N SER A 428 -13.46 20.50 18.86
CA SER A 428 -14.40 20.86 17.79
C SER A 428 -13.92 20.41 16.40
N VAL A 429 -12.61 20.46 16.14
CA VAL A 429 -12.01 19.98 14.90
C VAL A 429 -12.06 18.45 14.81
N ILE A 430 -11.74 17.74 15.90
CA ILE A 430 -11.86 16.28 15.98
C ILE A 430 -13.31 15.85 15.72
N LEU A 431 -14.28 16.52 16.36
CA LEU A 431 -15.69 16.20 16.19
C LEU A 431 -16.16 16.40 14.73
N SER A 432 -15.71 17.47 14.09
CA SER A 432 -16.02 17.76 12.68
C SER A 432 -15.44 16.69 11.73
N MET A 433 -14.21 16.23 12.00
CA MET A 433 -13.57 15.15 11.22
C MET A 433 -14.28 13.80 11.39
N VAL A 434 -14.76 13.50 12.61
CA VAL A 434 -15.51 12.26 12.91
C VAL A 434 -16.87 12.24 12.21
N VAL A 435 -17.59 13.36 12.15
CA VAL A 435 -18.91 13.43 11.47
C VAL A 435 -18.77 13.11 9.99
N ILE A 436 -17.73 13.62 9.33
CA ILE A 436 -17.58 13.41 7.89
C ILE A 436 -16.87 12.10 7.57
N GLU A 437 -16.09 11.52 8.48
CA GLU A 437 -15.74 10.10 8.36
C GLU A 437 -17.00 9.25 8.31
N GLY A 438 -17.91 9.42 9.27
CA GLY A 438 -19.16 8.69 9.33
C GLY A 438 -19.97 8.82 8.03
N LEU A 439 -20.03 10.02 7.46
CA LEU A 439 -20.66 10.28 6.17
C LEU A 439 -19.90 9.64 4.99
N GLY A 440 -18.58 9.81 4.94
CA GLY A 440 -17.72 9.28 3.89
C GLY A 440 -17.78 7.76 3.80
N ARG A 441 -17.81 7.07 4.96
CA ARG A 441 -17.99 5.61 5.05
C ARG A 441 -19.39 5.14 4.73
N SER A 442 -20.40 5.94 5.04
CA SER A 442 -21.78 5.66 4.65
C SER A 442 -21.94 5.69 3.12
N LEU A 443 -21.17 6.54 2.43
CA LEU A 443 -21.08 6.59 0.96
C LEU A 443 -20.17 5.48 0.40
N ASP A 444 -18.96 5.32 0.93
CA ASP A 444 -17.96 4.34 0.51
C ASP A 444 -17.23 3.70 1.73
N PRO A 445 -17.61 2.48 2.13
CA PRO A 445 -16.98 1.77 3.25
C PRO A 445 -15.49 1.46 3.06
N SER A 446 -14.96 1.52 1.83
CA SER A 446 -13.56 1.24 1.53
C SER A 446 -12.64 2.47 1.67
N ILE A 447 -13.21 3.64 1.95
CA ILE A 447 -12.47 4.90 2.00
C ILE A 447 -11.64 5.01 3.29
N ASP A 448 -10.36 5.31 3.12
CA ASP A 448 -9.41 5.52 4.21
C ASP A 448 -8.99 6.99 4.29
N ILE A 449 -9.40 7.65 5.38
CA ILE A 449 -9.11 9.06 5.63
C ILE A 449 -7.63 9.31 5.88
N PHE A 450 -6.92 8.37 6.52
CA PHE A 450 -5.51 8.55 6.81
C PHE A 450 -4.70 8.63 5.52
N THR A 451 -5.06 7.85 4.50
CA THR A 451 -4.47 7.93 3.15
C THR A 451 -4.72 9.30 2.49
N GLU A 452 -5.92 9.87 2.63
CA GLU A 452 -6.27 11.16 2.03
C GLU A 452 -5.66 12.37 2.76
N VAL A 453 -5.30 12.24 4.05
CA VAL A 453 -4.67 13.30 4.88
C VAL A 453 -3.21 13.57 4.50
N VAL A 454 -2.48 12.55 4.00
CA VAL A 454 -1.04 12.62 3.71
C VAL A 454 -0.63 13.86 2.90
N PRO A 455 -1.29 14.21 1.78
CA PRO A 455 -0.90 15.35 0.96
C PRO A 455 -1.01 16.71 1.68
N PHE A 456 -1.83 16.81 2.74
CA PHE A 456 -2.10 18.07 3.43
C PHE A 456 -1.16 18.33 4.62
N ILE A 457 -0.60 17.28 5.23
CA ILE A 457 0.33 17.37 6.37
C ILE A 457 1.77 17.67 5.91
N PHE A 458 2.16 17.20 4.72
CA PHE A 458 3.54 17.27 4.23
C PHE A 458 3.81 18.41 3.24
N THR A 459 2.87 19.35 3.05
CA THR A 459 3.06 20.52 2.18
C THR A 459 3.10 21.84 2.96
N SER A 460 4.28 22.42 3.16
CA SER A 460 4.42 23.85 3.49
C SER A 460 5.70 24.45 2.89
N ASN A 461 5.54 25.66 2.34
CA ASN A 461 6.50 26.56 1.69
C ASN A 461 6.98 26.23 0.26
N ARG A 462 6.20 26.77 -0.69
CA ARG A 462 6.61 27.09 -2.07
C ARG A 462 7.30 28.45 -2.05
N ASN A 463 8.57 28.51 -2.46
CA ASN A 463 9.10 29.38 -3.51
C ASN A 463 10.64 29.29 -3.45
N ILE A 464 11.28 29.07 -4.59
CA ILE A 464 12.73 28.78 -4.75
C ILE A 464 13.12 27.36 -4.33
N ALA A 465 12.45 26.34 -4.90
CA ALA A 465 12.91 24.97 -4.64
C ALA A 465 12.45 23.91 -5.64
N TRP A 466 11.70 24.18 -6.72
CA TRP A 466 11.05 23.06 -7.43
C TRP A 466 12.01 22.04 -8.06
N PHE A 467 13.20 22.44 -8.51
CA PHE A 467 14.22 21.49 -8.94
C PHE A 467 14.96 20.84 -7.75
N GLU A 468 15.28 21.61 -6.71
CA GLU A 468 15.98 21.11 -5.51
C GLU A 468 15.08 20.31 -4.57
N VAL A 469 13.76 20.48 -4.61
CA VAL A 469 12.73 19.77 -3.83
C VAL A 469 12.13 18.64 -4.64
N ILE A 470 12.10 18.66 -5.98
CA ILE A 470 11.89 17.39 -6.70
C ILE A 470 13.12 16.51 -6.51
N ALA A 471 14.33 17.08 -6.63
CA ALA A 471 15.55 16.37 -6.31
C ALA A 471 15.56 15.93 -4.84
N ALA A 472 15.37 16.84 -3.87
CA ALA A 472 15.40 16.54 -2.43
C ALA A 472 14.17 15.77 -1.92
N THR A 473 13.00 15.83 -2.56
CA THR A 473 11.86 14.98 -2.19
C THR A 473 11.99 13.62 -2.85
N LEU A 474 12.56 13.49 -4.06
CA LEU A 474 12.99 12.19 -4.59
C LEU A 474 14.15 11.63 -3.76
N LEU A 475 15.06 12.49 -3.28
CA LEU A 475 16.16 12.19 -2.38
C LEU A 475 15.60 11.73 -1.04
N THR A 476 14.66 12.46 -0.44
CA THR A 476 14.05 12.20 0.88
C THR A 476 13.05 11.05 0.83
N ILE A 477 12.33 10.85 -0.27
CA ILE A 477 11.53 9.65 -0.54
C ILE A 477 12.45 8.47 -0.81
N LEU A 478 13.58 8.62 -1.52
CA LEU A 478 14.58 7.55 -1.60
C LEU A 478 15.14 7.27 -0.23
N ILE A 479 15.58 8.28 0.52
CA ILE A 479 16.09 8.24 1.89
C ILE A 479 15.11 7.48 2.76
N PHE A 480 13.84 7.87 2.83
CA PHE A 480 12.84 7.19 3.66
C PHE A 480 12.48 5.79 3.13
N ALA A 481 12.48 5.58 1.82
CA ALA A 481 12.30 4.26 1.20
C ALA A 481 13.54 3.36 1.39
N THR A 482 14.67 3.90 1.81
CA THR A 482 15.95 3.19 1.98
C THR A 482 16.44 3.22 3.45
N SER A 483 15.80 3.99 4.34
CA SER A 483 16.23 4.26 5.72
C SER A 483 15.90 3.15 6.71
N TYR A 484 15.24 2.07 6.27
CA TYR A 484 15.36 0.80 6.97
C TYR A 484 16.79 0.29 6.77
N ARG A 485 17.68 0.68 7.68
CA ARG A 485 19.01 0.11 7.80
C ARG A 485 18.82 -1.39 8.05
N PRO A 486 19.27 -2.30 7.18
CA PRO A 486 19.11 -3.72 7.44
C PRO A 486 19.77 -4.08 8.78
N ALA A 487 19.28 -5.08 9.51
CA ALA A 487 19.83 -5.44 10.83
C ALA A 487 21.34 -5.76 10.82
N TRP A 488 21.92 -6.11 9.66
CA TRP A 488 23.37 -6.26 9.47
C TRP A 488 24.17 -4.94 9.53
N TRP A 489 23.52 -3.78 9.36
CA TRP A 489 24.12 -2.46 9.54
C TRP A 489 24.65 -2.27 10.97
N PHE A 490 23.89 -2.72 11.99
CA PHE A 490 24.31 -2.60 13.39
C PHE A 490 25.54 -3.47 13.72
N TRP A 491 25.81 -4.52 12.94
CA TRP A 491 27.02 -5.33 13.09
C TRP A 491 28.28 -4.62 12.56
N ILE A 492 28.14 -3.66 11.65
CA ILE A 492 29.24 -2.79 11.18
C ILE A 492 29.56 -1.71 12.22
N GLY A 493 28.55 -1.24 12.96
CA GLY A 493 28.73 -0.26 14.03
C GLY A 493 29.33 -0.83 15.32
N ALA A 494 29.15 -2.14 15.57
CA ALA A 494 29.61 -2.79 16.79
C ALA A 494 31.11 -3.13 16.80
N SER A 495 31.77 -3.30 15.63
CA SER A 495 33.21 -3.58 15.58
C SER A 495 34.10 -2.33 15.59
N GLN A 496 33.52 -1.12 15.63
CA GLN A 496 34.29 0.13 15.84
C GLN A 496 34.62 0.41 17.31
N ARG A 497 34.22 -0.47 18.24
CA ARG A 497 34.58 -0.37 19.67
C ARG A 497 35.31 -1.63 20.15
N SER A 498 36.49 -1.88 19.61
CA SER A 498 37.51 -2.64 20.36
C SER A 498 38.78 -1.81 20.38
N ASN A 499 39.08 -1.26 21.55
CA ASN A 499 40.35 -0.62 21.87
C ASN A 499 41.50 -1.58 21.52
N ALA A 500 42.30 -1.23 20.51
CA ALA A 500 43.63 -1.79 20.31
C ALA A 500 44.64 -0.64 20.49
N PRO A 501 45.73 -0.83 21.27
CA PRO A 501 46.70 0.23 21.52
C PRO A 501 47.47 0.55 20.24
N ALA A 502 47.74 1.83 20.02
CA ALA A 502 48.58 2.30 18.94
C ALA A 502 50.04 1.91 19.20
N GLU A 503 50.61 1.07 18.34
CA GLU A 503 52.06 0.93 18.18
C GLU A 503 52.46 0.93 16.71
N GLY A 504 53.52 1.67 16.39
CA GLY A 504 54.34 1.48 15.20
C GLY A 504 54.06 2.41 14.02
N LYS A 505 54.75 3.57 13.99
CA LYS A 505 54.96 4.37 12.77
C LYS A 505 55.64 3.50 11.69
N GLN A 506 54.96 3.24 10.58
CA GLN A 506 55.59 2.75 9.35
C GLN A 506 55.05 3.52 8.14
N GLN A 507 55.98 4.02 7.33
CA GLN A 507 55.85 4.97 6.22
C GLN A 507 54.56 4.87 5.36
N ASP A 508 53.93 6.04 5.14
CA ASP A 508 52.76 6.29 4.30
C ASP A 508 52.96 5.84 2.84
N ARG A 509 52.59 4.59 2.52
CA ARG A 509 51.97 4.31 1.21
C ARG A 509 50.52 4.77 1.32
N LYS A 510 50.12 5.78 0.54
CA LYS A 510 48.70 6.09 0.32
C LYS A 510 48.03 4.86 -0.30
N PHE A 511 47.45 3.98 0.51
CA PHE A 511 46.70 2.83 0.02
C PHE A 511 45.45 3.33 -0.69
N ARG A 512 45.22 2.84 -1.92
CA ARG A 512 43.95 3.08 -2.62
C ARG A 512 42.85 2.35 -1.86
N THR A 513 41.77 3.04 -1.58
CA THR A 513 40.66 2.56 -0.74
C THR A 513 39.48 2.12 -1.61
N VAL A 514 38.42 1.61 -0.98
CA VAL A 514 37.13 1.30 -1.63
C VAL A 514 36.65 2.47 -2.52
N SER A 515 36.84 3.71 -2.07
CA SER A 515 36.38 4.90 -2.81
C SER A 515 37.09 5.10 -4.15
N ASP A 516 38.33 4.62 -4.28
CA ASP A 516 39.18 4.78 -5.47
C ASP A 516 38.93 3.71 -6.54
N VAL A 517 38.08 2.70 -6.25
CA VAL A 517 37.72 1.66 -7.21
C VAL A 517 36.87 2.27 -8.33
N PRO A 518 37.23 2.06 -9.62
CA PRO A 518 36.50 2.64 -10.75
C PRO A 518 35.11 2.04 -10.89
N GLY A 519 34.17 2.78 -11.48
CA GLY A 519 32.82 2.31 -11.73
C GLY A 519 31.90 3.38 -12.30
N PRO A 520 30.63 3.05 -12.60
CA PRO A 520 29.64 4.01 -13.08
C PRO A 520 29.49 5.20 -12.14
N TYR A 521 29.20 6.36 -12.72
CA TYR A 521 29.00 7.58 -11.94
C TYR A 521 27.81 7.41 -10.97
N PRO A 522 28.01 7.56 -9.65
CA PRO A 522 26.92 7.45 -8.69
C PRO A 522 26.13 8.76 -8.64
N LEU A 523 24.80 8.65 -8.75
CA LEU A 523 23.90 9.76 -8.44
C LEU A 523 23.63 9.82 -6.93
N PRO A 524 23.40 11.01 -6.35
CA PRO A 524 23.05 11.13 -4.94
C PRO A 524 21.90 10.19 -4.55
N ILE A 525 22.19 9.26 -3.64
CA ILE A 525 21.24 8.32 -2.99
C ILE A 525 20.70 7.21 -3.90
N LEU A 526 20.46 7.49 -5.18
CA LEU A 526 20.19 6.45 -6.19
C LEU A 526 21.40 5.54 -6.44
N GLY A 527 22.60 6.02 -6.12
CA GLY A 527 23.86 5.33 -6.42
C GLY A 527 24.00 5.10 -7.91
N THR A 528 24.44 3.92 -8.33
CA THR A 528 24.59 3.53 -9.74
C THR A 528 23.35 2.85 -10.33
N ARG A 529 22.24 2.72 -9.57
CA ARG A 529 21.05 1.96 -10.03
C ARG A 529 20.32 2.59 -11.23
N TRP A 530 20.57 3.86 -11.51
CA TRP A 530 19.99 4.56 -12.67
C TRP A 530 20.37 3.90 -14.00
N ILE A 531 21.48 3.14 -14.07
CA ILE A 531 21.91 2.44 -15.29
C ILE A 531 20.91 1.36 -15.75
N PHE A 532 20.04 0.87 -14.84
CA PHE A 532 18.98 -0.09 -15.12
C PHE A 532 17.57 0.54 -15.24
N SER A 533 17.49 1.88 -15.20
CA SER A 533 16.24 2.63 -15.33
C SER A 533 15.95 3.01 -16.78
N ARG A 534 14.82 3.69 -17.06
CA ARG A 534 14.47 4.13 -18.43
C ARG A 534 15.48 5.10 -19.07
N ILE A 535 16.26 5.82 -18.25
CA ILE A 535 17.32 6.72 -18.73
C ILE A 535 18.68 6.02 -18.82
N GLY A 536 18.80 4.80 -18.29
CA GLY A 536 20.00 3.99 -18.32
C GLY A 536 20.12 3.17 -19.60
N SER A 537 21.33 2.67 -19.88
CA SER A 537 21.61 1.89 -21.09
C SER A 537 21.26 0.40 -20.97
N TYR A 538 20.93 -0.09 -19.76
CA TYR A 538 20.68 -1.51 -19.53
C TYR A 538 19.23 -1.78 -19.09
N LYS A 539 18.73 -2.97 -19.43
CA LYS A 539 17.44 -3.47 -18.96
C LYS A 539 17.66 -4.41 -17.76
N LEU A 540 16.71 -4.43 -16.82
CA LEU A 540 16.74 -5.36 -15.67
C LEU A 540 16.71 -6.84 -16.09
N THR A 541 16.10 -7.15 -17.23
CA THR A 541 16.13 -8.50 -17.80
C THR A 541 17.50 -8.88 -18.39
N GLY A 542 18.39 -7.91 -18.61
CA GLY A 542 19.73 -8.08 -19.21
C GLY A 542 20.86 -7.75 -18.24
N VAL A 543 20.67 -7.92 -16.92
CA VAL A 543 21.69 -7.62 -15.89
C VAL A 543 23.01 -8.37 -16.16
N HIS A 544 22.94 -9.59 -16.68
CA HIS A 544 24.12 -10.38 -17.00
C HIS A 544 24.98 -9.74 -18.11
N ASP A 545 24.36 -9.14 -19.13
CA ASP A 545 25.09 -8.45 -20.19
C ASP A 545 25.62 -7.10 -19.73
N ALA A 546 24.91 -6.42 -18.82
CA ALA A 546 25.40 -5.22 -18.18
C ALA A 546 26.73 -5.46 -17.45
N TYR A 547 26.83 -6.54 -16.67
CA TYR A 547 28.09 -6.86 -15.97
C TYR A 547 29.25 -7.22 -16.89
N LYS A 548 28.99 -7.80 -18.07
CA LYS A 548 30.04 -8.02 -19.07
C LYS A 548 30.60 -6.69 -19.59
N ASP A 549 29.73 -5.75 -19.93
CA ASP A 549 30.13 -4.42 -20.41
C ASP A 549 30.79 -3.59 -19.29
N LEU A 550 30.32 -3.68 -18.03
CA LEU A 550 30.97 -3.03 -16.89
C LEU A 550 32.41 -3.52 -16.66
N ASN A 551 32.65 -4.84 -16.77
CA ASN A 551 34.00 -5.40 -16.70
C ASN A 551 34.88 -4.84 -17.83
N GLN A 552 34.36 -4.74 -19.06
CA GLN A 552 35.11 -4.19 -20.19
C GLN A 552 35.48 -2.71 -19.99
N ARG A 553 34.58 -1.91 -19.38
CA ARG A 553 34.78 -0.47 -19.19
C ARG A 553 35.68 -0.12 -18.01
N TYR A 554 35.50 -0.80 -16.88
CA TYR A 554 36.15 -0.42 -15.61
C TYR A 554 37.26 -1.39 -15.18
N GLY A 555 37.37 -2.54 -15.84
CA GLY A 555 38.42 -3.53 -15.61
C GLY A 555 38.12 -4.50 -14.46
N PRO A 556 39.16 -5.04 -13.79
CA PRO A 556 39.06 -6.21 -12.91
C PRO A 556 38.21 -6.02 -11.64
N LEU A 557 38.03 -4.77 -11.22
CA LEU A 557 37.14 -4.36 -10.13
C LEU A 557 36.25 -3.23 -10.63
N CYS A 558 34.95 -3.34 -10.34
CA CYS A 558 33.99 -2.28 -10.60
C CYS A 558 33.23 -1.96 -9.31
N LYS A 559 33.24 -0.69 -8.90
CA LYS A 559 32.44 -0.19 -7.79
C LYS A 559 31.09 0.24 -8.31
N GLU A 560 30.06 -0.41 -7.82
CA GLU A 560 28.71 0.09 -7.88
C GLU A 560 28.31 0.66 -6.54
N GLU A 561 27.39 1.60 -6.57
CA GLU A 561 26.85 2.20 -5.37
C GLU A 561 25.38 1.81 -5.29
N ALA A 562 25.04 1.00 -4.29
CA ALA A 562 23.67 0.72 -3.96
C ALA A 562 23.01 2.00 -3.39
N LEU A 563 21.74 1.88 -3.01
CA LEU A 563 21.01 2.99 -2.41
C LEU A 563 21.78 3.48 -1.18
N TRP A 564 21.88 4.81 -1.01
CA TRP A 564 22.75 5.49 -0.03
C TRP A 564 24.25 5.51 -0.30
N ASN A 565 24.66 5.28 -1.54
CA ASN A 565 26.08 5.22 -1.89
C ASN A 565 26.82 4.11 -1.14
N PHE A 566 26.11 3.04 -0.76
CA PHE A 566 26.74 1.87 -0.13
C PHE A 566 27.54 1.11 -1.20
N PRO A 567 28.85 0.90 -1.02
CA PRO A 567 29.69 0.31 -2.05
C PRO A 567 29.44 -1.19 -2.19
N VAL A 568 29.17 -1.60 -3.41
CA VAL A 568 29.13 -3.00 -3.85
C VAL A 568 30.24 -3.18 -4.87
N ILE A 569 31.20 -4.05 -4.55
CA ILE A 569 32.38 -4.26 -5.40
C ILE A 569 32.17 -5.51 -6.24
N SER A 570 31.96 -5.30 -7.53
CA SER A 570 31.96 -6.35 -8.53
C SER A 570 33.41 -6.76 -8.82
N VAL A 571 33.74 -8.02 -8.58
CA VAL A 571 35.09 -8.59 -8.74
C VAL A 571 35.08 -9.55 -9.92
N PHE A 572 35.90 -9.25 -10.94
CA PHE A 572 35.98 -10.03 -12.19
C PHE A 572 37.29 -10.79 -12.33
N SER A 573 38.36 -10.34 -11.65
CA SER A 573 39.67 -10.98 -11.77
C SER A 573 39.70 -12.34 -11.07
N ARG A 574 40.33 -13.33 -11.70
CA ARG A 574 40.49 -14.67 -11.12
C ARG A 574 41.18 -14.62 -9.75
N ARG A 575 42.30 -13.91 -9.68
CA ARG A 575 43.13 -13.83 -8.48
C ARG A 575 42.31 -13.35 -7.28
N ASP A 576 41.54 -12.28 -7.45
CA ASP A 576 40.76 -11.67 -6.38
C ASP A 576 39.54 -12.51 -6.01
N ILE A 577 38.84 -13.08 -7.01
CA ILE A 577 37.73 -14.03 -6.77
C ILE A 577 38.23 -15.19 -5.90
N GLU A 578 39.33 -15.84 -6.29
CA GLU A 578 39.88 -16.97 -5.54
C GLU A 578 40.37 -16.54 -4.15
N ALA A 579 40.93 -15.34 -4.00
CA ALA A 579 41.37 -14.82 -2.70
C ALA A 579 40.19 -14.69 -1.73
N VAL A 580 39.03 -14.20 -2.18
CA VAL A 580 37.81 -14.13 -1.35
C VAL A 580 37.23 -15.52 -1.10
N LEU A 581 37.16 -16.40 -2.10
CA LEU A 581 36.56 -17.73 -1.95
C LEU A 581 37.36 -18.66 -1.03
N ARG A 582 38.70 -18.51 -0.99
CA ARG A 582 39.57 -19.31 -0.11
C ARG A 582 39.48 -18.91 1.35
N ARG A 583 38.99 -17.71 1.67
CA ARG A 583 38.78 -17.30 3.07
C ARG A 583 37.66 -18.13 3.69
N SER A 584 37.97 -18.77 4.82
CA SER A 584 37.02 -19.60 5.54
C SER A 584 36.58 -18.91 6.83
N SER A 585 35.45 -18.23 6.76
CA SER A 585 34.74 -17.76 7.96
C SER A 585 34.01 -18.91 8.64
N ARG A 586 33.87 -18.84 9.97
CA ARG A 586 32.94 -19.71 10.70
C ARG A 586 31.49 -19.44 10.30
N TYR A 587 31.15 -18.17 10.08
CA TYR A 587 29.81 -17.70 9.72
C TYR A 587 29.86 -16.88 8.42
N PRO A 588 30.03 -17.52 7.24
CA PRO A 588 30.09 -16.80 5.98
C PRO A 588 28.84 -15.95 5.75
N LEU A 589 29.04 -14.64 5.61
CA LEU A 589 27.98 -13.65 5.49
C LEU A 589 27.60 -13.42 4.02
N ARG A 590 26.30 -13.24 3.76
CA ARG A 590 25.74 -12.84 2.47
C ARG A 590 24.70 -11.74 2.67
N PRO A 591 24.54 -10.80 1.71
CA PRO A 591 23.46 -9.82 1.79
C PRO A 591 22.10 -10.55 1.84
N PRO A 592 21.28 -10.35 2.89
CA PRO A 592 19.93 -10.90 2.92
C PRO A 592 19.03 -10.15 1.94
N GLN A 593 17.99 -10.83 1.44
CA GLN A 593 16.96 -10.16 0.67
C GLN A 593 16.04 -9.41 1.62
N GLU A 594 16.11 -8.08 1.56
CA GLU A 594 15.45 -7.22 2.53
C GLU A 594 13.93 -7.40 2.54
N VAL A 595 13.31 -7.47 1.36
CA VAL A 595 11.85 -7.62 1.24
C VAL A 595 11.35 -8.95 1.79
N ILE A 596 12.06 -10.05 1.52
CA ILE A 596 11.71 -11.37 2.08
C ILE A 596 11.89 -11.35 3.60
N SER A 597 12.96 -10.70 4.07
CA SER A 597 13.21 -10.55 5.50
C SER A 597 12.10 -9.74 6.18
N HIS A 598 11.60 -8.69 5.54
CA HIS A 598 10.46 -7.91 6.00
C HIS A 598 9.19 -8.77 6.05
N TYR A 599 8.83 -9.44 4.95
CA TYR A 599 7.66 -10.32 4.90
C TYR A 599 7.67 -11.38 6.02
N ARG A 600 8.77 -12.12 6.18
CA ARG A 600 8.86 -13.19 7.19
C ARG A 600 8.73 -12.66 8.62
N ARG A 601 9.26 -11.47 8.93
CA ARG A 601 9.09 -10.83 10.24
C ARG A 601 7.64 -10.45 10.54
N THR A 602 6.87 -10.09 9.52
CA THR A 602 5.45 -9.74 9.65
C THR A 602 4.54 -10.97 9.76
N ARG A 603 4.97 -12.14 9.26
CA ARG A 603 4.22 -13.40 9.29
C ARG A 603 4.70 -14.34 10.39
N ARG A 604 4.58 -13.87 11.65
CA ARG A 604 4.92 -14.66 12.85
C ARG A 604 4.05 -15.91 13.02
N ASP A 605 2.92 -15.98 12.33
CA ASP A 605 2.10 -17.18 12.21
C ASP A 605 2.84 -18.33 11.51
N ARG A 606 3.80 -18.04 10.63
CA ARG A 606 4.48 -19.01 9.76
C ARG A 606 5.99 -19.13 9.98
N TYR A 607 6.64 -18.09 10.49
CA TYR A 607 8.09 -18.05 10.62
C TYR A 607 8.48 -17.55 12.01
N THR A 608 9.46 -18.20 12.65
CA THR A 608 10.10 -17.65 13.87
C THR A 608 11.38 -16.87 13.55
N ASN A 609 11.98 -17.14 12.39
CA ASN A 609 13.22 -16.57 11.90
C ASN A 609 13.14 -16.26 10.39
N LEU A 610 14.20 -15.74 9.79
CA LEU A 610 14.24 -15.35 8.37
C LEU A 610 14.46 -16.53 7.40
N GLY A 611 14.63 -17.75 7.91
CA GLY A 611 14.93 -18.96 7.17
C GLY A 611 16.39 -19.07 6.71
N LEU A 612 16.76 -20.27 6.26
CA LEU A 612 18.15 -20.66 5.96
C LEU A 612 18.85 -19.75 4.93
N VAL A 613 18.09 -19.19 3.98
CA VAL A 613 18.64 -18.35 2.91
C VAL A 613 19.03 -16.97 3.43
N ASN A 614 18.15 -16.34 4.21
CA ASN A 614 18.29 -14.93 4.62
C ASN A 614 18.94 -14.75 6.01
N GLU A 615 18.86 -15.74 6.89
CA GLU A 615 19.49 -15.68 8.22
C GLU A 615 21.01 -15.53 8.15
N GLN A 616 21.64 -15.00 9.20
CA GLN A 616 23.09 -14.78 9.26
C GLN A 616 23.68 -15.26 10.60
N GLY A 617 25.01 -15.27 10.72
CA GLY A 617 25.69 -15.51 11.99
C GLY A 617 25.41 -16.89 12.61
N GLN A 618 25.27 -16.90 13.94
CA GLN A 618 25.04 -18.11 14.72
C GLN A 618 23.68 -18.75 14.40
N THR A 619 22.60 -17.97 14.31
CA THR A 619 21.26 -18.47 13.99
C THR A 619 21.22 -19.20 12.64
N TRP A 620 21.89 -18.63 11.62
CA TRP A 620 22.08 -19.33 10.35
C TRP A 620 22.83 -20.64 10.51
N HIS A 621 23.89 -20.66 11.31
CA HIS A 621 24.70 -21.86 11.53
C HIS A 621 23.90 -22.98 12.21
N ASP A 622 23.07 -22.63 13.19
CA ASP A 622 22.20 -23.58 13.90
C ASP A 622 21.14 -24.15 12.96
N LEU A 623 20.46 -23.29 12.19
CA LEU A 623 19.52 -23.72 11.14
C LEU A 623 20.21 -24.60 10.09
N ARG A 624 21.40 -24.21 9.62
CA ARG A 624 22.16 -24.96 8.63
C ARG A 624 22.50 -26.36 9.15
N THR A 625 22.95 -26.45 10.39
CA THR A 625 23.33 -27.71 11.03
C THR A 625 22.11 -28.61 11.23
N ALA A 626 20.99 -28.04 11.70
CA ALA A 626 19.78 -28.80 11.98
C ALA A 626 19.02 -29.25 10.72
N LEU A 627 18.96 -28.42 9.68
CA LEU A 627 18.11 -28.64 8.50
C LEU A 627 18.80 -29.35 7.33
N THR A 628 20.14 -29.34 7.25
CA THR A 628 20.85 -29.80 6.04
C THR A 628 21.74 -31.01 6.23
N SER A 629 21.93 -31.48 7.47
CA SER A 629 22.79 -32.64 7.77
C SER A 629 22.35 -33.89 6.98
N GLU A 630 21.07 -34.23 7.02
CA GLU A 630 20.53 -35.39 6.28
C GLU A 630 20.41 -35.13 4.78
N LEU A 631 19.97 -33.94 4.37
CA LEU A 631 19.85 -33.58 2.94
C LEU A 631 21.19 -33.65 2.21
N THR A 632 22.29 -33.35 2.91
CA THR A 632 23.65 -33.41 2.36
C THR A 632 24.33 -34.76 2.62
N GLY A 633 23.70 -35.66 3.38
CA GLY A 633 24.23 -36.99 3.71
C GLY A 633 24.38 -37.88 2.48
N ALA A 634 25.52 -38.57 2.36
CA ALA A 634 25.77 -39.45 1.22
C ALA A 634 24.80 -40.65 1.22
N SER A 635 24.51 -41.23 2.38
CA SER A 635 23.55 -42.33 2.55
C SER A 635 22.17 -41.95 2.02
N THR A 636 21.68 -40.78 2.39
CA THR A 636 20.35 -40.28 2.01
C THR A 636 20.24 -40.04 0.51
N VAL A 637 21.25 -39.39 -0.09
CA VAL A 637 21.28 -39.14 -1.53
C VAL A 637 21.37 -40.46 -2.33
N LEU A 638 22.13 -41.44 -1.85
CA LEU A 638 22.23 -42.76 -2.48
C LEU A 638 20.93 -43.59 -2.32
N GLY A 639 20.30 -43.53 -1.14
CA GLY A 639 19.02 -44.21 -0.87
C GLY A 639 17.87 -43.66 -1.72
N PHE A 640 17.92 -42.38 -2.09
CA PHE A 640 16.96 -41.75 -3.01
C PHE A 640 17.15 -42.16 -4.48
N PHE A 641 18.32 -42.68 -4.86
CA PHE A 641 18.68 -42.91 -6.26
C PHE A 641 17.75 -43.86 -7.04
N PRO A 642 17.22 -44.96 -6.47
CA PRO A 642 16.20 -45.78 -7.15
C PRO A 642 14.93 -44.99 -7.50
N ALA A 643 14.45 -44.14 -6.59
CA ALA A 643 13.29 -43.29 -6.86
C ALA A 643 13.60 -42.26 -7.96
N LEU A 644 14.83 -41.72 -7.99
CA LEU A 644 15.27 -40.82 -9.05
C LEU A 644 15.28 -41.48 -10.44
N ASN A 645 15.62 -42.77 -10.54
CA ASN A 645 15.55 -43.52 -11.81
C ASN A 645 14.12 -43.51 -12.36
N VAL A 646 13.13 -43.82 -11.52
CA VAL A 646 11.70 -43.81 -11.90
C VAL A 646 11.23 -42.42 -12.34
N VAL A 647 11.66 -41.37 -11.64
CA VAL A 647 11.35 -39.98 -12.01
C VAL A 647 11.97 -39.63 -13.36
N ALA A 648 13.23 -40.03 -13.60
CA ALA A 648 13.92 -39.78 -14.86
C ALA A 648 13.28 -40.55 -16.04
N ASP A 649 12.81 -41.78 -15.85
CA ASP A 649 12.06 -42.54 -16.88
C ASP A 649 10.73 -41.88 -17.22
N SER A 650 10.02 -41.40 -16.20
CA SER A 650 8.78 -40.64 -16.39
C SER A 650 9.02 -39.35 -17.18
N PHE A 651 10.18 -38.71 -16.99
CA PHE A 651 10.57 -37.52 -17.73
C PHE A 651 10.88 -37.82 -19.20
N VAL A 652 11.60 -38.91 -19.48
CA VAL A 652 11.84 -39.42 -20.85
C VAL A 652 10.52 -39.66 -21.58
N GLU A 653 9.59 -40.34 -20.94
CA GLU A 653 8.27 -40.63 -21.52
C GLU A 653 7.41 -39.37 -21.73
N LEU A 654 7.48 -38.43 -20.78
CA LEU A 654 6.81 -37.14 -20.91
C LEU A 654 7.31 -36.36 -22.14
N ILE A 655 8.62 -36.35 -22.40
CA ILE A 655 9.22 -35.74 -23.59
C ILE A 655 8.72 -36.45 -24.86
N ARG A 656 8.76 -37.78 -24.88
CA ARG A 656 8.31 -38.59 -26.02
C ARG A 656 6.87 -38.31 -26.43
N ARG A 657 5.98 -38.07 -25.46
CA ARG A 657 4.56 -37.75 -25.71
C ARG A 657 4.30 -36.28 -26.03
N ARG A 658 5.09 -35.35 -25.49
CA ARG A 658 4.88 -33.91 -25.69
C ARG A 658 5.51 -33.36 -26.97
N ARG A 659 6.46 -34.07 -27.57
CA ARG A 659 7.05 -33.64 -28.85
C ARG A 659 6.06 -33.78 -30.00
N THR A 660 6.09 -32.82 -30.92
CA THR A 660 5.44 -32.90 -32.23
C THR A 660 6.53 -33.12 -33.27
N GLY A 661 6.56 -34.30 -33.89
CA GLY A 661 7.74 -34.75 -34.63
C GLY A 661 8.92 -34.94 -33.66
N CYS A 662 10.01 -34.19 -33.85
CA CYS A 662 11.10 -34.13 -32.87
C CYS A 662 10.98 -32.94 -31.91
N LYS A 663 10.15 -31.92 -32.15
CA LYS A 663 10.20 -30.65 -31.40
C LYS A 663 9.28 -30.63 -30.19
N VAL A 664 9.77 -30.12 -29.06
CA VAL A 664 8.97 -29.77 -27.88
C VAL A 664 8.94 -28.24 -27.76
N ALA A 665 7.74 -27.66 -27.80
CA ALA A 665 7.51 -26.25 -27.54
C ALA A 665 7.23 -26.03 -26.04
N GLY A 666 7.85 -25.00 -25.45
CA GLY A 666 7.72 -24.73 -24.01
C GLY A 666 8.44 -25.78 -23.15
N PHE A 667 9.62 -26.24 -23.58
CA PHE A 667 10.36 -27.31 -22.88
C PHE A 667 10.68 -26.98 -21.42
N GLU A 668 10.85 -25.69 -21.09
CA GLU A 668 11.07 -25.22 -19.73
C GLU A 668 9.96 -25.67 -18.77
N GLU A 669 8.70 -25.78 -19.23
CA GLU A 669 7.60 -26.25 -18.39
C GLU A 669 7.78 -27.71 -17.97
N LEU A 670 8.26 -28.56 -18.89
CA LEU A 670 8.58 -29.95 -18.59
C LEU A 670 9.76 -30.02 -17.61
N ALA A 671 10.78 -29.18 -17.82
CA ALA A 671 11.93 -29.10 -16.93
C ALA A 671 11.54 -28.63 -15.52
N TYR A 672 10.58 -27.71 -15.37
CA TYR A 672 10.05 -27.29 -14.07
C TYR A 672 9.26 -28.39 -13.38
N LYS A 673 8.47 -29.18 -14.12
CA LYS A 673 7.81 -30.37 -13.57
C LYS A 673 8.82 -31.40 -13.09
N MET A 674 9.93 -31.58 -13.81
CA MET A 674 11.03 -32.45 -13.39
C MET A 674 11.67 -31.96 -12.11
N GLY A 675 11.94 -30.65 -12.00
CA GLY A 675 12.43 -30.02 -10.78
C GLY A 675 11.51 -30.24 -9.57
N LEU A 676 10.21 -30.04 -9.78
CA LEU A 676 9.19 -30.24 -8.74
C LEU A 676 9.08 -31.71 -8.30
N GLU A 677 8.89 -32.64 -9.23
CA GLU A 677 8.77 -34.07 -8.89
C GLU A 677 10.02 -34.56 -8.17
N SER A 678 11.21 -34.28 -8.71
CA SER A 678 12.48 -34.73 -8.11
C SER A 678 12.68 -34.18 -6.70
N THR A 679 12.36 -32.90 -6.46
CA THR A 679 12.54 -32.29 -5.15
C THR A 679 11.47 -32.75 -4.16
N CYS A 680 10.22 -32.92 -4.58
CA CYS A 680 9.18 -33.50 -3.74
C CYS A 680 9.51 -34.95 -3.36
N THR A 681 10.00 -35.77 -4.29
CA THR A 681 10.39 -37.15 -3.98
C THR A 681 11.57 -37.20 -3.02
N LEU A 682 12.57 -36.32 -3.16
CA LEU A 682 13.68 -36.24 -2.21
C LEU A 682 13.24 -35.79 -0.82
N ILE A 683 12.41 -34.74 -0.75
CA ILE A 683 12.08 -34.09 0.52
C ILE A 683 10.94 -34.80 1.26
N LEU A 684 9.96 -35.36 0.54
CA LEU A 684 8.75 -35.97 1.12
C LEU A 684 8.76 -37.51 1.06
N GLY A 685 9.81 -38.10 0.47
CA GLY A 685 9.97 -39.54 0.35
C GLY A 685 8.97 -40.23 -0.58
N ARG A 686 8.28 -39.51 -1.46
CA ARG A 686 7.21 -40.08 -2.30
C ARG A 686 7.04 -39.41 -3.66
N HIS A 687 6.51 -40.17 -4.61
CA HIS A 687 6.11 -39.67 -5.93
C HIS A 687 4.74 -38.98 -5.85
N LEU A 688 4.65 -37.79 -6.42
CA LEU A 688 3.39 -37.04 -6.52
C LEU A 688 2.76 -37.17 -7.92
N GLY A 689 3.52 -37.67 -8.90
CA GLY A 689 3.02 -38.01 -10.22
C GLY A 689 2.84 -36.79 -11.14
N PHE A 690 3.56 -35.69 -10.92
CA PHE A 690 3.52 -34.49 -11.75
C PHE A 690 4.09 -34.69 -13.16
N LEU A 691 4.84 -35.77 -13.37
CA LEU A 691 5.38 -36.17 -14.67
C LEU A 691 4.45 -37.11 -15.45
N LYS A 692 3.33 -37.55 -14.86
CA LYS A 692 2.40 -38.44 -15.57
C LYS A 692 1.86 -37.72 -16.82
N PRO A 693 1.82 -38.37 -18.00
CA PRO A 693 1.40 -37.74 -19.24
C PRO A 693 0.01 -37.11 -19.20
N ASP A 694 -0.92 -37.77 -18.50
CA ASP A 694 -2.32 -37.33 -18.35
C ASP A 694 -2.53 -36.44 -17.11
N SER A 695 -1.45 -36.11 -16.38
CA SER A 695 -1.54 -35.18 -15.25
C SER A 695 -1.68 -33.75 -15.78
N SER A 696 -2.92 -33.31 -15.95
CA SER A 696 -3.26 -31.89 -15.90
C SER A 696 -3.21 -31.41 -14.45
N SER A 697 -2.08 -31.63 -13.77
CA SER A 697 -1.90 -31.19 -12.39
C SER A 697 -1.87 -29.67 -12.37
N GLN A 698 -3.05 -29.09 -12.18
CA GLN A 698 -3.23 -27.65 -12.01
C GLN A 698 -2.35 -27.14 -10.85
N ILE A 699 -2.06 -28.00 -9.87
CA ILE A 699 -1.14 -27.74 -8.76
C ILE A 699 0.28 -27.51 -9.27
N ALA A 700 0.82 -28.41 -10.10
CA ALA A 700 2.19 -28.28 -10.61
C ALA A 700 2.38 -27.01 -11.45
N THR A 701 1.44 -26.72 -12.36
CA THR A 701 1.48 -25.50 -13.18
C THR A 701 1.36 -24.24 -12.34
N ARG A 702 0.39 -24.19 -11.40
CA ARG A 702 0.22 -23.04 -10.50
C ARG A 702 1.44 -22.81 -9.61
N LEU A 703 2.06 -23.88 -9.10
CA LEU A 703 3.24 -23.77 -8.25
C LEU A 703 4.47 -23.30 -9.04
N ALA A 704 4.70 -23.87 -10.23
CA ALA A 704 5.79 -23.44 -11.11
C ALA A 704 5.65 -21.97 -11.51
N GLU A 705 4.43 -21.51 -11.80
CA GLU A 705 4.14 -20.11 -12.11
C GLU A 705 4.32 -19.21 -10.88
N ALA A 706 3.86 -19.63 -9.70
CA ALA A 706 4.05 -18.87 -8.46
C ALA A 706 5.55 -18.68 -8.15
N VAL A 707 6.38 -19.71 -8.33
CA VAL A 707 7.84 -19.60 -8.16
C VAL A 707 8.47 -18.66 -9.20
N ARG A 708 8.01 -18.68 -10.46
CA ARG A 708 8.47 -17.74 -11.49
C ARG A 708 8.13 -16.28 -11.13
N VAL A 709 6.88 -16.04 -10.72
CA VAL A 709 6.43 -14.72 -10.27
C VAL A 709 7.24 -14.28 -9.04
N HIS A 710 7.53 -15.19 -8.11
CA HIS A 710 8.35 -14.87 -6.94
C HIS A 710 9.76 -14.40 -7.33
N PHE A 711 10.43 -15.08 -8.27
CA PHE A 711 11.75 -14.69 -8.77
C PHE A 711 11.72 -13.34 -9.49
N THR A 712 10.79 -13.16 -10.43
CA THR A 712 10.66 -11.90 -11.18
C THR A 712 10.27 -10.71 -10.29
N ALA A 713 9.35 -10.90 -9.34
CA ALA A 713 9.00 -9.89 -8.35
C ALA A 713 10.18 -9.59 -7.41
N SER A 714 10.94 -10.61 -6.99
CA SER A 714 12.16 -10.43 -6.20
C SER A 714 13.19 -9.58 -6.94
N ARG A 715 13.41 -9.81 -8.24
CA ARG A 715 14.24 -8.95 -9.09
C ARG A 715 13.75 -7.51 -9.09
N ASP A 716 12.46 -7.30 -9.35
CA ASP A 716 11.91 -5.96 -9.52
C ASP A 716 11.92 -5.18 -8.22
N VAL A 717 11.70 -5.85 -7.08
CA VAL A 717 11.81 -5.25 -5.76
C VAL A 717 13.27 -5.02 -5.35
N PHE A 718 14.16 -5.97 -5.64
CA PHE A 718 15.57 -5.91 -5.23
C PHE A 718 16.38 -4.90 -6.05
N TYR A 719 16.10 -4.75 -7.34
CA TYR A 719 16.79 -3.83 -8.27
C TYR A 719 16.00 -2.54 -8.56
N GLY A 720 14.69 -2.52 -8.33
CA GLY A 720 13.85 -1.31 -8.44
C GLY A 720 14.04 -0.32 -7.28
N LEU A 721 13.37 0.82 -7.35
CA LEU A 721 13.37 1.75 -6.21
C LEU A 721 12.59 1.15 -5.05
N PRO A 722 13.04 1.29 -3.80
CA PRO A 722 12.42 0.61 -2.65
C PRO A 722 11.14 1.27 -2.17
N LEU A 723 10.35 1.84 -3.09
CA LEU A 723 9.05 2.48 -2.83
C LEU A 723 8.07 1.53 -2.11
N TRP A 724 8.29 0.22 -2.21
CA TRP A 724 7.56 -0.80 -1.47
C TRP A 724 7.62 -0.65 0.05
N LYS A 725 8.66 0.03 0.59
CA LYS A 725 8.75 0.33 2.03
C LYS A 725 7.76 1.41 2.48
N LEU A 726 7.31 2.26 1.55
CA LEU A 726 6.38 3.36 1.83
C LEU A 726 4.95 2.99 1.43
N LEU A 727 4.77 2.36 0.27
CA LEU A 727 3.48 2.06 -0.35
C LEU A 727 3.54 0.66 -0.95
N PRO A 728 2.47 -0.15 -0.91
CA PRO A 728 2.49 -1.49 -1.51
C PRO A 728 2.52 -1.41 -3.05
N THR A 729 3.73 -1.37 -3.61
CA THR A 729 3.96 -1.37 -5.07
C THR A 729 3.47 -2.66 -5.74
N SER A 730 3.24 -2.65 -7.06
CA SER A 730 2.82 -3.84 -7.81
C SER A 730 3.79 -5.01 -7.62
N ALA A 731 5.10 -4.77 -7.72
CA ALA A 731 6.11 -5.81 -7.55
C ALA A 731 6.11 -6.39 -6.13
N TYR A 732 5.90 -5.53 -5.11
CA TYR A 732 5.77 -6.00 -3.73
C TYR A 732 4.51 -6.85 -3.54
N LYS A 733 3.35 -6.41 -4.04
CA LYS A 733 2.11 -7.20 -3.96
C LYS A 733 2.27 -8.58 -4.63
N GLN A 734 2.85 -8.61 -5.83
CA GLN A 734 3.14 -9.88 -6.53
C GLN A 734 4.09 -10.78 -5.76
N LEU A 735 5.11 -10.23 -5.09
CA LEU A 735 6.00 -11.00 -4.24
C LEU A 735 5.24 -11.63 -3.06
N ILE A 736 4.39 -10.86 -2.38
CA ILE A 736 3.61 -11.34 -1.23
C ILE A 736 2.61 -12.41 -1.67
N GLU A 737 1.87 -12.16 -2.74
CA GLU A 737 0.90 -13.11 -3.31
C GLU A 737 1.57 -14.42 -3.75
N SER A 738 2.74 -14.34 -4.39
CA SER A 738 3.50 -15.54 -4.80
C SER A 738 4.08 -16.30 -3.62
N GLU A 739 4.65 -15.61 -2.62
CA GLU A 739 5.15 -16.24 -1.39
C GLU A 739 4.02 -16.92 -0.59
N ASP A 740 2.84 -16.30 -0.52
CA ASP A 740 1.64 -16.90 0.08
C ASP A 740 1.15 -18.12 -0.72
N ALA A 741 1.14 -18.04 -2.06
CA ALA A 741 0.74 -19.15 -2.91
C ALA A 741 1.69 -20.36 -2.77
N ILE A 742 3.02 -20.12 -2.82
CA ILE A 742 4.04 -21.16 -2.64
C ILE A 742 3.87 -21.83 -1.28
N TYR A 743 3.77 -21.04 -0.21
CA TYR A 743 3.62 -21.56 1.15
C TYR A 743 2.34 -22.39 1.29
N ASN A 744 1.19 -21.86 0.87
CA ASN A 744 -0.09 -22.53 1.05
C ASN A 744 -0.18 -23.84 0.24
N ILE A 745 0.29 -23.85 -1.00
CA ILE A 745 0.27 -25.04 -1.86
C ILE A 745 1.16 -26.13 -1.27
N ILE A 746 2.43 -25.82 -0.98
CA ILE A 746 3.39 -26.82 -0.49
C ILE A 746 3.02 -27.25 0.94
N SER A 747 2.58 -26.34 1.80
CA SER A 747 2.11 -26.70 3.15
C SER A 747 0.92 -27.65 3.09
N GLY A 748 -0.01 -27.47 2.14
CA GLY A 748 -1.09 -28.42 1.89
C GLY A 748 -0.56 -29.82 1.53
N ILE A 749 0.40 -29.91 0.60
CA ILE A 749 1.06 -31.18 0.25
C ILE A 749 1.73 -31.81 1.47
N VAL A 750 2.43 -31.02 2.28
CA VAL A 750 3.10 -31.47 3.51
C VAL A 750 2.09 -32.01 4.52
N GLU A 751 0.99 -31.31 4.76
CA GLU A 751 -0.04 -31.71 5.71
C GLU A 751 -0.75 -32.99 5.30
N THR A 752 -1.11 -33.12 4.02
CA THR A 752 -1.63 -34.38 3.47
C THR A 752 -0.63 -35.51 3.67
N THR A 753 0.66 -35.26 3.41
CA THR A 753 1.72 -36.28 3.60
C THR A 753 1.86 -36.69 5.07
N ILE A 754 1.76 -35.75 6.02
CA ILE A 754 1.80 -36.06 7.46
C ILE A 754 0.56 -36.85 7.88
N TRP A 755 -0.61 -36.50 7.35
CA TRP A 755 -1.88 -37.16 7.69
C TRP A 755 -1.91 -38.61 7.21
N GLU A 756 -1.61 -38.86 5.93
CA GLU A 756 -1.62 -40.20 5.33
C GLU A 756 -0.61 -41.14 6.03
N LYS A 757 0.53 -40.61 6.47
CA LYS A 757 1.58 -41.38 7.15
C LYS A 757 1.29 -41.70 8.62
N ARG A 758 0.19 -41.19 9.21
CA ARG A 758 -0.28 -41.73 10.51
C ARG A 758 -0.84 -43.15 10.35
N ASP A 759 -1.25 -43.54 9.14
CA ASP A 759 -1.94 -44.81 8.89
C ASP A 759 -1.12 -45.87 8.12
N ASP A 760 0.00 -45.55 7.47
CA ASP A 760 0.85 -46.53 6.78
C ASP A 760 2.35 -46.13 6.78
N ALA A 761 3.24 -47.02 7.24
CA ALA A 761 4.69 -46.79 7.28
C ALA A 761 5.48 -48.02 6.80
N LYS A 762 5.85 -48.05 5.52
CA LYS A 762 6.81 -49.03 4.95
C LYS A 762 7.63 -48.44 3.79
N ASP A 763 8.52 -47.50 4.08
CA ASP A 763 9.83 -47.38 3.39
C ASP A 763 10.72 -46.36 4.15
N GLU A 764 11.83 -46.80 4.76
CA GLU A 764 12.65 -45.97 5.64
C GLU A 764 13.72 -45.14 4.89
N SER A 765 14.08 -45.52 3.66
CA SER A 765 15.28 -44.99 2.99
C SER A 765 15.04 -43.68 2.21
N VAL A 766 13.89 -43.55 1.54
CA VAL A 766 13.51 -42.35 0.76
C VAL A 766 12.98 -41.23 1.68
N GLU A 767 12.56 -41.59 2.90
CA GLU A 767 11.82 -40.75 3.84
C GLU A 767 12.71 -40.04 4.88
N ALA A 768 14.03 -40.28 4.80
CA ALA A 768 15.00 -39.82 5.80
C ALA A 768 15.05 -38.29 5.94
N VAL A 769 14.94 -37.52 4.85
CA VAL A 769 15.00 -36.05 4.90
C VAL A 769 13.77 -35.46 5.60
N PHE A 770 12.56 -35.87 5.18
CA PHE A 770 11.31 -35.39 5.77
C PHE A 770 11.28 -35.63 7.28
N GLN A 771 11.54 -36.88 7.67
CA GLN A 771 11.46 -37.30 9.06
C GLN A 771 12.55 -36.67 9.90
N SER A 772 13.76 -36.49 9.35
CA SER A 772 14.83 -35.79 10.06
C SER A 772 14.46 -34.36 10.41
N ILE A 773 13.90 -33.61 9.44
CA ILE A 773 13.44 -32.24 9.68
C ILE A 773 12.32 -32.23 10.72
N LEU A 774 11.33 -33.13 10.62
CA LEU A 774 10.23 -33.21 11.58
C LEU A 774 10.67 -33.59 13.00
N LYS A 775 11.67 -34.48 13.12
CA LYS A 775 12.21 -34.97 14.40
C LYS A 775 13.18 -34.00 15.08
N GLN A 776 13.63 -32.92 14.42
CA GLN A 776 14.51 -31.93 15.04
C GLN A 776 13.87 -31.27 16.25
N LYS A 777 14.33 -31.61 17.47
CA LYS A 777 13.73 -31.08 18.71
C LYS A 777 14.05 -29.61 18.97
N SER A 778 15.13 -29.10 18.38
CA SER A 778 15.59 -27.72 18.55
C SER A 778 14.81 -26.70 17.71
N LEU A 779 13.95 -27.15 16.78
CA LEU A 779 13.22 -26.28 15.86
C LEU A 779 11.72 -26.26 16.15
N ASP A 780 11.12 -25.07 16.03
CA ASP A 780 9.68 -24.87 16.05
C ASP A 780 9.02 -25.56 14.84
N ILE A 781 7.78 -26.01 14.99
CA ILE A 781 7.04 -26.66 13.90
C ILE A 781 6.86 -25.73 12.69
N ARG A 782 6.74 -24.43 12.92
CA ARG A 782 6.67 -23.39 11.88
C ARG A 782 7.93 -23.38 11.04
N ASP A 783 9.10 -23.41 11.67
CA ASP A 783 10.38 -23.39 10.97
C ASP A 783 10.65 -24.68 10.20
N LYS A 784 10.21 -25.83 10.73
CA LYS A 784 10.27 -27.12 10.03
C LYS A 784 9.44 -27.09 8.75
N LYS A 785 8.18 -26.64 8.85
CA LYS A 785 7.29 -26.48 7.69
C LYS A 785 7.88 -25.50 6.69
N ALA A 786 8.30 -24.32 7.14
CA ALA A 786 8.93 -23.31 6.29
C ALA A 786 10.18 -23.83 5.57
N ALA A 787 11.03 -24.61 6.24
CA ALA A 787 12.21 -25.21 5.63
C ALA A 787 11.86 -26.20 4.51
N ILE A 788 10.84 -27.04 4.71
CA ILE A 788 10.36 -27.98 3.69
C ILE A 788 9.81 -27.22 2.48
N VAL A 789 9.02 -26.17 2.73
CA VAL A 789 8.50 -25.27 1.68
C VAL A 789 9.65 -24.65 0.89
N ASP A 790 10.65 -24.08 1.58
CA ASP A 790 11.81 -23.43 0.96
C ASP A 790 12.64 -24.42 0.13
N PHE A 791 12.86 -25.65 0.62
CA PHE A 791 13.62 -26.66 -0.12
C PHE A 791 12.92 -27.09 -1.41
N ILE A 792 11.61 -27.33 -1.35
CA ILE A 792 10.82 -27.72 -2.53
C ILE A 792 10.81 -26.58 -3.54
N ALA A 793 10.44 -25.36 -3.13
CA ALA A 793 10.36 -24.20 -4.02
C ALA A 793 11.70 -23.88 -4.70
N ALA A 794 12.81 -23.96 -3.97
CA ALA A 794 14.15 -23.69 -4.51
C ALA A 794 14.56 -24.67 -5.62
N GLY A 795 14.09 -25.92 -5.59
CA GLY A 795 14.47 -26.97 -6.55
C GLY A 795 13.76 -26.91 -7.90
N ILE A 796 12.60 -26.24 -7.99
CA ILE A 796 11.76 -26.25 -9.21
C ILE A 796 12.46 -25.54 -10.36
N HIS A 797 12.69 -24.23 -10.22
CA HIS A 797 13.23 -23.39 -11.29
C HIS A 797 14.75 -23.57 -11.45
N THR A 798 15.48 -23.83 -10.36
CA THR A 798 16.94 -23.94 -10.43
C THR A 798 17.39 -25.18 -11.20
N LEU A 799 16.83 -26.36 -10.89
CA LEU A 799 17.10 -27.59 -11.64
C LEU A 799 16.50 -27.50 -13.05
N GLY A 800 15.27 -26.99 -13.18
CA GLY A 800 14.61 -26.82 -14.48
C GLY A 800 15.42 -25.97 -15.46
N ASN A 801 15.82 -24.76 -15.08
CA ASN A 801 16.65 -23.89 -15.93
C ASN A 801 18.00 -24.54 -16.26
N THR A 802 18.61 -25.24 -15.30
CA THR A 802 19.89 -25.94 -15.52
C THR A 802 19.74 -27.05 -16.58
N LEU A 803 18.62 -27.80 -16.57
CA LEU A 803 18.34 -28.81 -17.59
C LEU A 803 18.17 -28.18 -18.97
N VAL A 804 17.49 -27.03 -19.06
CA VAL A 804 17.35 -26.29 -20.33
C VAL A 804 18.74 -25.89 -20.86
N PHE A 805 19.57 -25.27 -20.03
CA PHE A 805 20.92 -24.84 -20.44
C PHE A 805 21.80 -26.02 -20.84
N LEU A 806 21.74 -27.11 -20.08
CA LEU A 806 22.50 -28.33 -20.36
C LEU A 806 22.11 -28.94 -21.71
N PHE A 807 20.82 -29.10 -21.98
CA PHE A 807 20.36 -29.70 -23.23
C PHE A 807 20.55 -28.79 -24.43
N ASP A 808 20.38 -27.48 -24.27
CA ASP A 808 20.72 -26.51 -25.32
C ASP A 808 22.21 -26.61 -25.72
N LEU A 809 23.11 -26.55 -24.74
CA LEU A 809 24.55 -26.62 -25.00
C LEU A 809 24.98 -27.97 -25.61
N ILE A 810 24.43 -29.09 -25.13
CA ILE A 810 24.71 -30.42 -25.70
C ILE A 810 24.14 -30.55 -27.11
N GLY A 811 22.92 -30.07 -27.34
CA GLY A 811 22.25 -30.13 -28.64
C GLY A 811 22.97 -29.33 -29.73
N ARG A 812 23.57 -28.19 -29.37
CA ARG A 812 24.38 -27.37 -30.31
C ARG A 812 25.75 -27.95 -30.62
N ASN A 813 26.20 -28.97 -29.91
CA ASN A 813 27.55 -29.55 -30.08
C ASN A 813 27.47 -31.04 -30.46
N PRO A 814 27.12 -31.39 -31.72
CA PRO A 814 26.89 -32.78 -32.13
C PRO A 814 28.07 -33.72 -31.85
N ARG A 815 29.31 -33.25 -32.05
CA ARG A 815 30.52 -34.04 -31.75
C ARG A 815 30.62 -34.42 -30.28
N VAL A 816 30.32 -33.46 -29.40
CA VAL A 816 30.34 -33.68 -27.95
C VAL A 816 29.20 -34.60 -27.54
N GLN A 817 28.01 -34.38 -28.12
CA GLN A 817 26.84 -35.20 -27.86
C GLN A 817 27.06 -36.67 -28.28
N GLU A 818 27.70 -36.94 -29.42
CA GLU A 818 27.97 -38.31 -29.87
C GLU A 818 28.94 -39.02 -28.93
N LYS A 819 30.03 -38.36 -28.52
CA LYS A 819 30.97 -38.92 -27.54
C LYS A 819 30.33 -39.14 -26.17
N LEU A 820 29.44 -38.25 -25.76
CA LEU A 820 28.64 -38.41 -24.54
C LEU A 820 27.67 -39.59 -24.64
N TYR A 821 27.04 -39.79 -25.80
CA TYR A 821 26.20 -40.94 -26.07
C TYR A 821 27.01 -42.24 -26.03
N GLU A 822 28.19 -42.29 -26.64
CA GLU A 822 29.08 -43.46 -26.60
C GLU A 822 29.47 -43.83 -25.15
N GLU A 823 29.86 -42.85 -24.34
CA GLU A 823 30.14 -43.09 -22.91
C GLU A 823 28.88 -43.58 -22.20
N ALA A 824 27.75 -42.86 -22.30
CA ALA A 824 26.53 -43.21 -21.59
C ALA A 824 25.95 -44.58 -22.00
N TYR A 825 26.10 -44.97 -23.27
CA TYR A 825 25.70 -46.28 -23.78
C TYR A 825 26.59 -47.41 -23.25
N SER A 826 27.89 -47.14 -23.06
CA SER A 826 28.84 -48.11 -22.52
C SER A 826 28.67 -48.39 -21.02
N LEU A 827 27.99 -47.50 -20.29
CA LEU A 827 27.81 -47.60 -18.83
C LEU A 827 26.91 -48.77 -18.41
N ALA A 828 25.83 -49.01 -19.15
CA ALA A 828 24.89 -50.09 -18.86
C ALA A 828 24.16 -50.54 -20.14
N PRO A 829 23.77 -51.83 -20.25
CA PRO A 829 22.99 -52.33 -21.39
C PRO A 829 21.70 -51.54 -21.61
N ALA A 830 21.26 -51.44 -22.88
CA ALA A 830 20.01 -50.79 -23.25
C ALA A 830 18.82 -51.36 -22.45
N GLY A 831 17.96 -50.48 -21.94
CA GLY A 831 16.80 -50.85 -21.12
C GLY A 831 17.10 -51.20 -19.65
N CYS A 832 18.37 -51.28 -19.24
CA CYS A 832 18.73 -51.40 -17.83
C CYS A 832 18.83 -50.03 -17.15
N ASP A 833 18.37 -49.97 -15.90
CA ASP A 833 18.59 -48.82 -15.02
C ASP A 833 20.08 -48.58 -14.80
N LEU A 834 20.45 -47.30 -14.75
CA LEU A 834 21.80 -46.88 -14.41
C LEU A 834 21.95 -46.95 -12.89
N THR A 835 23.06 -47.51 -12.43
CA THR A 835 23.43 -47.55 -11.01
C THR A 835 24.32 -46.36 -10.64
N THR A 836 24.51 -46.13 -9.34
CA THR A 836 25.44 -45.09 -8.87
C THR A 836 26.90 -45.43 -9.21
N ASP A 837 27.25 -46.72 -9.31
CA ASP A 837 28.58 -47.17 -9.68
C ASP A 837 28.86 -46.97 -11.17
N ASP A 838 27.84 -47.09 -12.02
CA ASP A 838 27.93 -46.74 -13.44
C ASP A 838 28.20 -45.23 -13.60
N LEU A 839 27.44 -44.39 -12.89
CA LEU A 839 27.64 -42.93 -12.93
C LEU A 839 29.00 -42.51 -12.36
N LYS A 840 29.60 -43.25 -11.41
CA LYS A 840 30.98 -43.00 -10.96
C LYS A 840 31.99 -43.15 -12.10
N GLN A 841 31.74 -44.02 -13.06
CA GLN A 841 32.61 -44.25 -14.22
C GLN A 841 32.43 -43.19 -15.33
N ALA A 842 31.29 -42.49 -15.36
CA ALA A 842 30.91 -41.49 -16.36
C ALA A 842 31.73 -40.17 -16.26
N LYS A 843 33.00 -40.20 -16.68
CA LYS A 843 33.93 -39.07 -16.54
C LYS A 843 33.60 -37.96 -17.53
N TYR A 844 33.33 -38.28 -18.80
CA TYR A 844 33.04 -37.31 -19.84
C TYR A 844 31.68 -36.63 -19.61
N LEU A 845 30.70 -37.38 -19.12
CA LEU A 845 29.40 -36.88 -18.71
C LEU A 845 29.50 -35.82 -17.60
N ARG A 846 30.29 -36.08 -16.55
CA ARG A 846 30.55 -35.06 -15.51
C ARG A 846 31.30 -33.85 -16.07
N ALA A 847 32.21 -34.07 -17.00
CA ALA A 847 32.93 -32.98 -17.67
C ALA A 847 31.95 -32.10 -18.48
N CYS A 848 30.97 -32.70 -19.18
CA CYS A 848 29.93 -31.98 -19.90
C CYS A 848 29.06 -31.14 -18.96
N ILE A 849 28.62 -31.70 -17.84
CA ILE A 849 27.82 -30.96 -16.85
C ILE A 849 28.64 -29.79 -16.27
N THR A 850 29.91 -30.03 -15.94
CA THR A 850 30.80 -28.99 -15.41
C THR A 850 31.05 -27.88 -16.43
N GLU A 851 31.24 -28.24 -17.70
CA GLU A 851 31.40 -27.26 -18.79
C GLU A 851 30.13 -26.46 -19.03
N SER A 852 28.96 -27.09 -18.88
CA SER A 852 27.66 -26.40 -18.98
C SER A 852 27.52 -25.34 -17.88
N PHE A 853 27.91 -25.67 -16.64
CA PHE A 853 27.93 -24.69 -15.56
C PHE A 853 28.91 -23.54 -15.78
N ARG A 854 30.05 -23.79 -16.47
CA ARG A 854 30.98 -22.72 -16.85
C ARG A 854 30.37 -21.80 -17.90
N MET A 855 29.73 -22.39 -18.91
CA MET A 855 29.21 -21.70 -20.08
C MET A 855 27.94 -20.90 -19.79
N ILE A 856 26.95 -21.52 -19.12
CA ILE A 856 25.66 -20.88 -18.78
C ILE A 856 25.18 -21.38 -17.41
N PRO A 857 25.49 -20.68 -16.30
CA PRO A 857 25.01 -21.01 -14.97
C PRO A 857 23.72 -20.28 -14.60
N THR A 858 22.87 -20.92 -13.80
CA THR A 858 21.67 -20.29 -13.21
C THR A 858 22.01 -19.13 -12.25
N THR A 859 23.16 -19.22 -11.57
CA THR A 859 23.69 -18.15 -10.70
C THR A 859 24.97 -17.60 -11.30
N THR A 860 24.94 -16.32 -11.70
CA THR A 860 26.02 -15.67 -12.45
C THR A 860 27.20 -15.21 -11.58
N CYS A 861 26.93 -14.91 -10.31
CA CYS A 861 27.92 -14.43 -9.36
C CYS A 861 27.67 -14.91 -7.93
N ILE A 862 28.70 -14.89 -7.09
CA ILE A 862 28.61 -15.23 -5.67
C ILE A 862 28.74 -13.96 -4.84
N ALA A 863 27.71 -13.63 -4.06
CA ALA A 863 27.76 -12.52 -3.11
C ALA A 863 28.43 -12.92 -1.78
N ARG A 864 29.27 -12.04 -1.22
CA ARG A 864 29.82 -12.14 0.14
C ARG A 864 29.82 -10.77 0.82
N ILE A 865 29.68 -10.77 2.13
CA ILE A 865 30.06 -9.63 2.97
C ILE A 865 31.41 -10.00 3.60
N LEU A 866 32.41 -9.14 3.44
CA LEU A 866 33.73 -9.38 4.03
C LEU A 866 33.64 -9.29 5.57
N ASP A 867 34.16 -10.29 6.25
CA ASP A 867 34.30 -10.32 7.71
C ASP A 867 35.64 -9.75 8.19
N GLU A 868 36.65 -9.77 7.33
CA GLU A 868 37.98 -9.19 7.58
C GLU A 868 38.45 -8.34 6.39
N PRO A 869 39.29 -7.31 6.61
CA PRO A 869 39.84 -6.51 5.52
C PRO A 869 40.64 -7.37 4.52
N ILE A 870 40.66 -6.96 3.25
CA ILE A 870 41.38 -7.65 2.17
C ILE A 870 41.95 -6.66 1.17
N GLU A 871 43.10 -6.98 0.60
CA GLU A 871 43.64 -6.24 -0.54
C GLU A 871 43.30 -6.97 -1.85
N LEU A 872 42.57 -6.30 -2.75
CA LEU A 872 42.20 -6.80 -4.09
C LEU A 872 42.70 -5.83 -5.16
N THR A 873 43.45 -6.30 -6.16
CA THR A 873 44.02 -5.46 -7.25
C THR A 873 44.64 -4.13 -6.76
N GLY A 874 45.35 -4.14 -5.62
CA GLY A 874 46.00 -2.95 -5.05
C GLY A 874 45.05 -1.96 -4.33
N TYR A 875 43.81 -2.37 -4.10
CA TYR A 875 42.82 -1.64 -3.31
C TYR A 875 42.59 -2.33 -1.96
N HIS A 876 42.61 -1.57 -0.88
CA HIS A 876 42.30 -2.05 0.46
C HIS A 876 40.80 -1.95 0.72
N LEU A 877 40.12 -3.11 0.80
CA LEU A 877 38.70 -3.23 1.14
C LEU A 877 38.54 -3.57 2.62
N THR A 878 37.65 -2.85 3.30
CA THR A 878 37.40 -3.02 4.74
C THR A 878 36.35 -4.09 5.05
N THR A 879 36.32 -4.58 6.29
CA THR A 879 35.22 -5.41 6.82
C THR A 879 33.86 -4.75 6.55
N GLY A 880 32.84 -5.56 6.24
CA GLY A 880 31.49 -5.13 5.92
C GLY A 880 31.26 -4.81 4.43
N THR A 881 32.32 -4.71 3.61
CA THR A 881 32.18 -4.48 2.17
C THR A 881 31.46 -5.65 1.50
N VAL A 882 30.45 -5.35 0.67
CA VAL A 882 29.78 -6.36 -0.16
C VAL A 882 30.59 -6.56 -1.43
N VAL A 883 30.94 -7.81 -1.72
CA VAL A 883 31.63 -8.21 -2.94
C VAL A 883 30.76 -9.17 -3.75
N LEU A 884 30.63 -8.90 -5.06
CA LEU A 884 29.98 -9.77 -6.04
C LEU A 884 31.07 -10.44 -6.87
N LEU A 885 31.29 -11.72 -6.65
CA LEU A 885 32.31 -12.49 -7.35
C LEU A 885 31.74 -12.99 -8.68
N HIS A 886 32.07 -12.35 -9.79
CA HIS A 886 31.54 -12.65 -11.12
C HIS A 886 32.22 -13.86 -11.76
N THR A 887 32.01 -15.01 -11.12
CA THR A 887 32.54 -16.32 -11.49
C THR A 887 32.21 -16.71 -12.92
N TRP A 888 31.02 -16.36 -13.43
CA TRP A 888 30.63 -16.67 -14.81
C TRP A 888 31.46 -15.89 -15.83
N ILE A 889 31.56 -14.57 -15.69
CA ILE A 889 32.34 -13.71 -16.60
C ILE A 889 33.81 -14.11 -16.57
N ALA A 890 34.36 -14.38 -15.38
CA ALA A 890 35.72 -14.87 -15.24
C ALA A 890 35.90 -16.25 -15.90
N GLY A 891 34.88 -17.12 -15.85
CA GLY A 891 34.87 -18.44 -16.48
C GLY A 891 34.79 -18.41 -18.01
N LEU A 892 34.37 -17.29 -18.60
CA LEU A 892 34.33 -17.04 -20.05
C LEU A 892 35.56 -16.28 -20.57
N ASN A 893 36.57 -16.04 -19.72
CA ASN A 893 37.79 -15.33 -20.11
C ASN A 893 38.90 -16.31 -20.55
N GLU A 894 39.52 -16.04 -21.71
CA GLU A 894 40.63 -16.80 -22.29
C GLU A 894 41.85 -16.95 -21.36
N GLU A 895 42.12 -15.94 -20.52
CA GLU A 895 43.22 -16.00 -19.54
C GLU A 895 42.99 -17.07 -18.46
N ASN A 896 41.73 -17.44 -18.22
CA ASN A 896 41.33 -18.39 -17.19
C ASN A 896 41.02 -19.77 -17.76
N PHE A 897 40.55 -19.83 -19.00
CA PHE A 897 40.21 -21.04 -19.74
C PHE A 897 40.56 -20.87 -21.22
N LYS A 898 41.49 -21.69 -21.74
CA LYS A 898 41.81 -21.68 -23.18
C LYS A 898 40.58 -22.00 -24.05
N ASN A 899 40.33 -21.26 -25.12
CA ASN A 899 39.14 -21.36 -25.97
C ASN A 899 37.85 -21.23 -25.11
N ALA A 900 37.78 -20.18 -24.29
CA ALA A 900 36.73 -19.99 -23.30
C ALA A 900 35.32 -19.90 -23.94
N GLY A 901 35.23 -19.40 -25.17
CA GLY A 901 33.96 -19.29 -25.92
C GLY A 901 33.44 -20.63 -26.49
N GLU A 902 34.27 -21.66 -26.56
CA GLU A 902 33.89 -22.98 -27.09
C GLU A 902 33.38 -23.90 -25.98
N TYR A 903 32.35 -24.69 -26.27
CA TYR A 903 31.90 -25.76 -25.39
C TYR A 903 32.85 -26.97 -25.52
N PHE A 904 33.78 -27.09 -24.57
CA PHE A 904 34.89 -28.06 -24.67
C PHE A 904 35.07 -28.85 -23.37
N PRO A 905 34.27 -29.90 -23.14
CA PRO A 905 34.33 -30.71 -21.91
C PRO A 905 35.69 -31.37 -21.65
N GLU A 906 36.46 -31.69 -22.69
CA GLU A 906 37.78 -32.34 -22.56
C GLU A 906 38.74 -31.58 -21.65
N ARG A 907 38.57 -30.26 -21.48
CA ARG A 907 39.39 -29.45 -20.56
C ARG A 907 39.33 -29.91 -19.11
N TRP A 908 38.27 -30.61 -18.72
CA TRP A 908 38.07 -31.13 -17.36
C TRP A 908 38.68 -32.52 -17.17
N LEU A 909 39.06 -33.20 -18.26
CA LEU A 909 39.72 -34.51 -18.23
C LEU A 909 41.23 -34.35 -18.35
N THR A 910 41.67 -33.59 -19.35
CA THR A 910 43.08 -33.32 -19.64
C THR A 910 43.26 -31.81 -19.82
N PRO A 911 43.47 -31.06 -18.72
CA PRO A 911 43.65 -29.61 -18.79
C PRO A 911 44.89 -29.25 -19.61
N VAL A 912 44.72 -28.43 -20.66
CA VAL A 912 45.81 -27.91 -21.49
C VAL A 912 45.78 -26.38 -21.48
N GLY A 913 46.82 -25.77 -20.92
CA GLY A 913 46.93 -24.30 -20.80
C GLY A 913 46.19 -23.74 -19.59
N ALA A 914 45.63 -22.54 -19.74
CA ALA A 914 44.88 -21.86 -18.68
C ALA A 914 43.67 -22.69 -18.23
N HIS A 915 43.61 -23.00 -16.93
CA HIS A 915 42.52 -23.77 -16.33
C HIS A 915 42.29 -23.35 -14.88
N SER A 916 41.09 -22.84 -14.58
CA SER A 916 40.77 -22.17 -13.31
C SER A 916 39.49 -22.74 -12.67
N PRO A 917 39.52 -24.00 -12.20
CA PRO A 917 38.32 -24.74 -11.82
C PRO A 917 37.52 -24.09 -10.67
N LEU A 918 38.18 -23.35 -9.78
CA LEU A 918 37.52 -22.63 -8.67
C LEU A 918 36.54 -21.54 -9.12
N LEU A 919 36.66 -21.07 -10.38
CA LEU A 919 35.71 -20.12 -10.96
C LEU A 919 34.39 -20.81 -11.35
N VAL A 920 34.36 -22.13 -11.50
CA VAL A 920 33.12 -22.87 -11.81
C VAL A 920 32.46 -23.30 -10.52
N ALA A 921 31.74 -22.36 -9.92
CA ALA A 921 31.11 -22.52 -8.61
C ALA A 921 29.59 -22.23 -8.65
N PRO A 922 28.80 -22.95 -9.48
CA PRO A 922 27.36 -22.70 -9.67
C PRO A 922 26.54 -22.88 -8.38
N PHE A 923 27.05 -23.68 -7.44
CA PHE A 923 26.44 -23.93 -6.12
C PHE A 923 27.00 -23.01 -5.00
N GLY A 924 27.90 -22.10 -5.35
CA GLY A 924 28.74 -21.37 -4.42
C GLY A 924 29.89 -22.20 -3.86
N ALA A 925 30.57 -21.68 -2.83
CA ALA A 925 31.71 -22.32 -2.17
C ALA A 925 31.68 -22.15 -0.64
N GLY A 926 32.42 -23.02 0.06
CA GLY A 926 32.62 -22.99 1.51
C GLY A 926 31.40 -23.49 2.32
N ARG A 927 31.34 -23.11 3.60
CA ARG A 927 30.30 -23.60 4.55
C ARG A 927 28.86 -23.26 4.16
N ARG A 928 28.66 -22.24 3.30
CA ARG A 928 27.35 -21.78 2.81
C ARG A 928 27.10 -22.17 1.36
N ILE A 929 27.72 -23.26 0.91
CA ILE A 929 27.42 -23.90 -0.37
C ILE A 929 25.96 -24.39 -0.41
N CYS A 930 25.36 -24.44 -1.60
CA CYS A 930 24.00 -24.94 -1.80
C CYS A 930 23.81 -26.30 -1.09
N PRO A 931 22.77 -26.45 -0.26
CA PRO A 931 22.51 -27.73 0.40
C PRO A 931 22.10 -28.83 -0.60
N GLY A 932 21.46 -28.45 -1.71
CA GLY A 932 21.03 -29.39 -2.76
C GLY A 932 22.13 -29.85 -3.71
N LYS A 933 23.40 -29.39 -3.58
CA LYS A 933 24.46 -29.65 -4.57
C LYS A 933 24.60 -31.13 -4.93
N ARG A 934 24.73 -32.02 -3.93
CA ARG A 934 24.96 -33.46 -4.16
C ARG A 934 23.80 -34.11 -4.91
N PHE A 935 22.58 -33.77 -4.50
CA PHE A 935 21.36 -34.24 -5.15
C PHE A 935 21.26 -33.74 -6.60
N VAL A 936 21.44 -32.43 -6.81
CA VAL A 936 21.34 -31.84 -8.16
C VAL A 936 22.41 -32.40 -9.09
N GLU A 937 23.66 -32.54 -8.64
CA GLU A 937 24.72 -33.13 -9.46
C GLU A 937 24.41 -34.59 -9.84
N LEU A 938 23.83 -35.38 -8.94
CA LEU A 938 23.44 -36.76 -9.22
C LEU A 938 22.23 -36.83 -10.16
N ALA A 939 21.23 -35.96 -9.93
CA ALA A 939 20.06 -35.82 -10.79
C ALA A 939 20.46 -35.45 -12.22
N LEU A 940 21.27 -34.40 -12.40
CA LEU A 940 21.76 -33.99 -13.72
C LEU A 940 22.53 -35.12 -14.42
N GLN A 941 23.35 -35.88 -13.68
CA GLN A 941 24.09 -37.00 -14.25
C GLN A 941 23.16 -38.08 -14.78
N LEU A 942 22.20 -38.52 -13.96
CA LEU A 942 21.26 -39.57 -14.35
C LEU A 942 20.36 -39.13 -15.50
N ILE A 943 19.78 -37.93 -15.40
CA ILE A 943 18.85 -37.40 -16.40
C ILE A 943 19.57 -37.24 -17.73
N LEU A 944 20.76 -36.64 -17.75
CA LEU A 944 21.53 -36.48 -18.97
C LEU A 944 21.87 -37.83 -19.59
N ALA A 945 22.34 -38.80 -18.79
CA ALA A 945 22.66 -40.14 -19.26
C ALA A 945 21.46 -40.84 -19.89
N LYS A 946 20.28 -40.81 -19.24
CA LYS A 946 19.06 -41.41 -19.78
C LYS A 946 18.58 -40.68 -21.04
N ILE A 947 18.60 -39.34 -21.05
CA ILE A 947 18.16 -38.55 -22.21
C ILE A 947 19.03 -38.81 -23.44
N VAL A 948 20.36 -38.80 -23.33
CA VAL A 948 21.24 -39.00 -24.49
C VAL A 948 21.24 -40.44 -25.00
N ARG A 949 20.92 -41.43 -24.14
CA ARG A 949 20.75 -42.83 -24.57
C ARG A 949 19.51 -43.01 -25.44
N GLU A 950 18.44 -42.27 -25.13
CA GLU A 950 17.14 -42.37 -25.80
C GLU A 950 17.01 -41.42 -27.00
N PHE A 951 17.58 -40.22 -26.89
CA PHE A 951 17.37 -39.14 -27.85
C PHE A 951 18.69 -38.51 -28.33
N GLU A 952 18.68 -38.11 -29.60
CA GLU A 952 19.52 -37.05 -30.13
C GLU A 952 18.82 -35.71 -29.86
N ILE A 953 19.48 -34.85 -29.09
CA ILE A 953 19.02 -33.49 -28.78
C ILE A 953 19.36 -32.58 -29.96
N VAL A 954 18.36 -31.94 -30.54
CA VAL A 954 18.47 -31.07 -31.72
C VAL A 954 18.07 -29.65 -31.33
N VAL A 955 18.91 -28.67 -31.68
CA VAL A 955 18.67 -27.25 -31.39
C VAL A 955 18.81 -26.46 -32.67
N ASP A 956 17.71 -25.78 -33.06
CA ASP A 956 17.66 -24.99 -34.30
C ASP A 956 17.93 -23.50 -34.06
N GLU A 957 17.64 -23.01 -32.86
CA GLU A 957 17.69 -21.58 -32.51
C GLU A 957 18.61 -21.34 -31.32
N GLU A 958 19.23 -20.16 -31.29
CA GLU A 958 19.98 -19.74 -30.13
C GLU A 958 19.04 -19.39 -28.96
N LEU A 959 19.23 -20.10 -27.86
CA LEU A 959 18.60 -19.85 -26.56
C LEU A 959 18.83 -18.41 -26.11
N ALA A 960 17.75 -17.62 -26.16
CA ALA A 960 17.73 -16.31 -25.55
C ALA A 960 17.67 -16.43 -24.02
N LEU A 961 18.48 -15.62 -23.34
CA LEU A 961 18.57 -15.59 -21.89
C LEU A 961 17.91 -14.33 -21.32
N GLN A 962 17.41 -14.44 -20.10
CA GLN A 962 16.91 -13.32 -19.33
C GLN A 962 17.25 -13.49 -17.85
N PHE A 963 17.32 -12.36 -17.14
CA PHE A 963 17.54 -12.33 -15.72
C PHE A 963 16.21 -12.15 -14.98
N GLU A 964 15.84 -13.14 -14.18
CA GLU A 964 14.65 -13.18 -13.33
C GLU A 964 15.03 -13.15 -11.84
N PHE A 965 16.18 -12.58 -11.47
CA PHE A 965 16.90 -12.76 -10.17
C PHE A 965 17.86 -13.95 -10.19
N ILE A 966 17.50 -14.99 -10.92
CA ILE A 966 18.42 -16.02 -11.44
C ILE A 966 18.47 -15.91 -12.96
N LEU A 967 19.51 -16.47 -13.58
CA LEU A 967 19.54 -16.60 -15.03
C LEU A 967 18.51 -17.66 -15.45
N ALA A 968 17.65 -17.30 -16.40
CA ALA A 968 16.58 -18.13 -16.92
C ALA A 968 16.55 -18.05 -18.45
N PRO A 969 16.07 -19.10 -19.14
CA PRO A 969 15.79 -18.99 -20.55
C PRO A 969 14.59 -18.05 -20.77
N LYS A 970 14.53 -17.43 -21.95
CA LYS A 970 13.37 -16.66 -22.38
C LYS A 970 12.33 -17.61 -22.98
N SER A 971 11.16 -17.67 -22.37
CA SER A 971 10.04 -18.50 -22.82
C SER A 971 9.35 -17.94 -24.09
N PRO A 972 8.74 -18.80 -24.93
CA PRO A 972 8.81 -20.27 -24.86
C PRO A 972 10.13 -20.83 -25.40
N VAL A 973 10.64 -21.92 -24.81
CA VAL A 973 11.86 -22.61 -25.28
C VAL A 973 11.50 -23.75 -26.22
N TYR A 974 12.24 -23.88 -27.32
CA TYR A 974 12.09 -24.95 -28.30
C TYR A 974 13.32 -25.85 -28.29
N LEU A 975 13.14 -27.12 -27.94
CA LEU A 975 14.18 -28.15 -28.02
C LEU A 975 13.67 -29.36 -28.79
N GLY A 976 14.53 -29.92 -29.64
CA GLY A 976 14.27 -31.14 -30.40
C GLY A 976 14.82 -32.38 -29.70
N PHE A 977 14.08 -33.48 -29.76
CA PHE A 977 14.43 -34.81 -29.25
C PHE A 977 14.05 -35.84 -30.31
N ARG A 978 15.03 -36.28 -31.10
CA ARG A 978 14.88 -37.33 -32.12
C ARG A 978 15.28 -38.67 -31.50
N ASP A 979 14.50 -39.73 -31.71
CA ASP A 979 14.87 -41.05 -31.16
C ASP A 979 16.21 -41.52 -31.72
N ARG A 980 17.09 -42.03 -30.86
CA ARG A 980 18.30 -42.72 -31.32
C ARG A 980 17.95 -44.15 -31.74
N PRO A 981 18.55 -44.66 -32.84
CA PRO A 981 18.46 -46.06 -33.16
C PRO A 981 19.10 -46.88 -32.04
N GLN A 982 18.42 -47.93 -31.58
CA GLN A 982 19.02 -48.89 -30.66
C GLN A 982 20.20 -49.55 -31.39
N LYS A 983 21.44 -49.31 -30.94
CA LYS A 983 22.63 -50.03 -31.42
C LYS A 983 22.49 -51.49 -30.97
N THR A 984 22.07 -52.37 -31.87
CA THR A 984 21.96 -53.83 -31.65
C THR A 984 23.24 -54.44 -31.12
#